data_AF-A0A3D0QGD6-F1
#
_entry.id   AF-A0A3D0QGD6-F1
#
_cell.length_a   1.000
_cell.length_b   1.000
_cell.length_c   1.000
_cell.angle_alpha   90.00
_cell.angle_beta   90.00
_cell.angle_gamma   90.00
#
_symmetry.space_group_name_H-M   'P 1'
#
loop_
_entity.id
_entity.type
_entity.pdbx_description
1 polymer ?
#
loop_
_entity_poly.entity_id
_entity_poly.type
_entity_poly.pdbx_seq_one_letter_code
_entity_poly.pdbx_strand_id
1 'polypeptide(L)'
;MLFMKGAGRNARPLFLFAPIGCKRRQKLKKGSDGAMQEDEEVVKSEAEPESMKGPDEKREGGLAGTSQSVLWARLAFAVLGIASTLWFLIRVIPKPSRASYPCMRAAAPMMSSFILYLLAVTGTLLAFKRAKRSLGNASYAAATFFILLALSTAFLSLTGDERPVFADSKLMLGPNQPVGVPKGVFPGRVVWVWDPQSTNENCTNTFGDGWFMEKNTNMSIVNSMVTEAVTRLAGKTTIGDSWDVLFKYFNQNHGKGNVGYVDGEKIFVRTNQVSASTGTYDANTFEIKNQSRYGMAETSPHVVLAILRQLVNECGVRQENISVGDPMKHMYKHVFDLWHNEFPNVVYVDSEGKLGRTKPISSAQPVIYYSDKGTVLKSNGSTGAPITSDYYPTVITEANYLITIPALKAHARGGVTLCGKIHFGSNLRGSATHLHGGLIAPEKVTNTATMRPGYGLYRVQVDLMGHKDLGGKTVLFLVDGLWGGSEANDPPRKFRTSPFNNDWTSSVFASQDQAAIESVCFDFLKTEYTSDNVWGSYPQVPGADDHILQAADSTYWPAGFRYDPEDDGTPVGSLGVCEHWNNPLEKQYTRNLGTGSGIELVLINKTVTAMHGEDVTPARSFALLQNYPNPFNPTTAISYQLLAPSGAEGSSVSPVKLTVYDNLGKEVVTLVNGTVAAGTHVVSWNGQDARGIQVPSGVYYYRLVTPTTSLSNRMILQK
;
A
#
# COMPACT_ATOMS: atom_id res chain seq x y z
N MET A 1 -51.23 22.31 34.13
CA MET A 1 -50.95 22.37 35.58
C MET A 1 -49.49 22.80 35.75
N LEU A 2 -49.14 24.08 35.81
CA LEU A 2 -49.25 25.06 36.91
C LEU A 2 -48.49 24.68 38.21
N PHE A 3 -47.35 25.37 38.44
CA PHE A 3 -46.75 25.90 39.70
C PHE A 3 -46.36 24.92 40.84
N MET A 4 -45.39 25.16 41.75
CA MET A 4 -44.65 26.33 42.29
C MET A 4 -43.37 25.82 43.04
N LYS A 5 -42.18 26.44 42.90
CA LYS A 5 -41.46 27.41 43.81
C LYS A 5 -40.75 26.88 45.08
N GLY A 6 -39.51 27.37 45.25
CA GLY A 6 -38.74 27.54 46.52
C GLY A 6 -37.25 27.19 46.33
N ALA A 7 -36.30 28.07 45.94
CA ALA A 7 -35.77 29.34 46.47
C ALA A 7 -34.89 29.20 47.74
N GLY A 8 -33.58 29.50 47.62
CA GLY A 8 -32.78 30.08 48.71
C GLY A 8 -31.27 29.78 48.82
N ARG A 9 -30.43 30.64 48.19
CA ARG A 9 -29.14 31.26 48.66
C ARG A 9 -27.98 30.35 49.14
N ASN A 10 -26.68 30.67 49.05
CA ASN A 10 -25.81 31.67 48.40
C ASN A 10 -24.37 31.23 48.73
N ALA A 11 -23.44 31.22 47.77
CA ALA A 11 -22.03 31.65 47.92
C ALA A 11 -21.26 31.44 46.60
N ARG A 12 -20.71 32.53 46.05
CA ARG A 12 -19.69 32.54 44.98
C ARG A 12 -18.29 32.59 45.63
N PRO A 13 -17.19 32.29 44.91
CA PRO A 13 -16.51 33.36 44.17
C PRO A 13 -15.97 32.99 42.77
N LEU A 14 -15.85 34.05 41.96
CA LEU A 14 -14.96 34.31 40.81
C LEU A 14 -14.59 33.18 39.83
N PHE A 15 -15.12 33.26 38.60
CA PHE A 15 -14.45 32.76 37.39
C PHE A 15 -14.24 33.92 36.40
N LEU A 16 -12.98 34.22 36.11
CA LEU A 16 -12.55 34.97 34.94
C LEU A 16 -12.29 33.99 33.78
N PHE A 17 -12.54 34.49 32.57
CA PHE A 17 -12.11 34.08 31.23
C PHE A 17 -13.24 33.72 30.26
N ALA A 18 -13.49 34.69 29.38
CA ALA A 18 -14.43 34.68 28.27
C ALA A 18 -13.84 33.99 27.02
N PRO A 19 -14.68 33.50 26.08
CA PRO A 19 -14.26 32.81 24.86
C PRO A 19 -14.00 33.79 23.72
N ILE A 20 -12.89 33.62 23.00
CA ILE A 20 -12.62 34.35 21.74
C ILE A 20 -13.01 33.45 20.57
N GLY A 21 -14.15 33.77 19.95
CA GLY A 21 -14.44 33.42 18.56
C GLY A 21 -14.01 34.58 17.66
N CYS A 22 -13.33 34.28 16.55
CA CYS A 22 -12.97 35.31 15.56
C CYS A 22 -13.77 35.11 14.27
N LYS A 23 -14.78 35.97 14.09
CA LYS A 23 -15.48 36.23 12.83
C LYS A 23 -14.55 37.03 11.91
N ARG A 24 -14.30 36.55 10.69
CA ARG A 24 -13.65 37.36 9.64
C ARG A 24 -14.72 38.19 8.92
N ARG A 25 -14.75 39.50 9.19
CA ARG A 25 -15.58 40.48 8.48
C ARG A 25 -14.92 40.83 7.14
N GLN A 26 -15.66 40.66 6.05
CA GLN A 26 -15.45 41.36 4.78
C GLN A 26 -15.61 42.87 5.00
N LYS A 27 -14.70 43.66 4.43
CA LYS A 27 -14.91 45.10 4.19
C LYS A 27 -14.78 45.33 2.68
N LEU A 28 -15.93 45.66 2.08
CA LEU A 28 -16.03 46.30 0.77
C LEU A 28 -15.72 47.79 0.91
N LYS A 29 -14.96 48.35 -0.03
CA LYS A 29 -15.03 49.76 -0.44
C LYS A 29 -14.95 49.82 -1.98
N LYS A 30 -16.01 50.35 -2.60
CA LYS A 30 -16.04 51.00 -3.93
C LYS A 30 -15.04 52.18 -3.90
N GLY A 31 -14.38 52.68 -4.95
CA GLY A 31 -14.44 52.53 -6.41
C GLY A 31 -14.17 53.93 -7.01
N SER A 32 -13.30 54.06 -8.04
CA SER A 32 -13.33 55.14 -9.06
C SER A 32 -12.10 55.08 -9.99
N ASP A 33 -12.37 54.88 -11.27
CA ASP A 33 -11.80 55.43 -12.53
C ASP A 33 -10.44 56.14 -12.55
N GLY A 34 -9.69 55.91 -13.64
CA GLY A 34 -8.65 56.82 -14.13
C GLY A 34 -7.59 56.12 -14.99
N ALA A 35 -7.59 56.39 -16.30
CA ALA A 35 -6.64 55.87 -17.27
C ALA A 35 -5.38 56.75 -17.41
N MET A 36 -4.36 56.13 -18.03
CA MET A 36 -3.35 56.69 -18.93
C MET A 36 -2.01 57.26 -18.40
N GLN A 37 -0.97 56.72 -19.04
CA GLN A 37 0.21 57.35 -19.64
C GLN A 37 1.55 57.43 -18.88
N GLU A 38 2.56 57.12 -19.71
CA GLU A 38 4.00 57.11 -19.52
C GLU A 38 4.54 58.48 -19.10
N ASP A 39 5.69 58.50 -18.42
CA ASP A 39 6.79 59.39 -18.78
C ASP A 39 8.10 58.89 -18.14
N GLU A 40 9.10 58.72 -19.00
CA GLU A 40 10.52 58.63 -18.65
C GLU A 40 11.01 59.99 -18.15
N GLU A 41 11.81 60.02 -17.08
CA GLU A 41 12.91 60.99 -17.04
C GLU A 41 14.13 60.48 -16.26
N VAL A 42 15.26 60.65 -16.91
CA VAL A 42 16.61 60.23 -16.58
C VAL A 42 17.28 61.29 -15.73
N VAL A 43 17.91 60.92 -14.61
CA VAL A 43 19.01 61.69 -14.01
C VAL A 43 20.18 60.77 -13.68
N LYS A 44 21.30 61.02 -14.38
CA LYS A 44 22.64 60.47 -14.14
C LYS A 44 23.33 61.20 -12.98
N SER A 45 24.09 60.50 -12.15
CA SER A 45 25.56 60.68 -12.05
C SER A 45 26.22 59.82 -10.94
N GLU A 46 27.09 58.92 -11.39
CA GLU A 46 28.46 58.63 -10.90
C GLU A 46 28.73 58.25 -9.43
N ALA A 47 29.15 56.99 -9.22
CA ALA A 47 30.53 56.61 -8.80
C ALA A 47 30.65 55.06 -8.67
N GLU A 48 31.71 54.49 -9.25
CA GLU A 48 32.10 53.05 -9.19
C GLU A 48 32.79 52.67 -7.84
N PRO A 49 33.40 51.47 -7.66
CA PRO A 49 32.75 50.20 -7.37
C PRO A 49 33.30 49.57 -6.06
N GLU A 50 32.45 49.00 -5.21
CA GLU A 50 32.93 48.10 -4.15
C GLU A 50 32.26 46.73 -4.22
N SER A 51 33.10 45.72 -4.38
CA SER A 51 32.74 44.31 -4.28
C SER A 51 32.16 44.00 -2.90
N MET A 52 30.94 43.47 -2.83
CA MET A 52 30.51 42.70 -1.68
C MET A 52 29.92 41.36 -2.10
N LYS A 53 30.49 40.35 -1.45
CA LYS A 53 30.27 38.92 -1.59
C LYS A 53 28.79 38.56 -1.40
N GLY A 54 28.37 37.50 -2.11
CA GLY A 54 27.05 36.90 -1.96
C GLY A 54 26.77 36.46 -0.52
N PRO A 55 25.49 36.27 -0.15
CA PRO A 55 25.16 35.76 1.16
C PRO A 55 25.59 34.30 1.25
N ASP A 56 26.58 34.07 2.11
CA ASP A 56 27.14 32.78 2.46
C ASP A 56 26.07 31.77 2.85
N GLU A 57 26.22 30.62 2.21
CA GLU A 57 25.72 29.30 2.55
C GLU A 57 25.94 29.00 4.05
N LYS A 58 24.93 29.23 4.89
CA LYS A 58 24.90 28.63 6.23
C LYS A 58 24.58 27.15 6.08
N ARG A 59 25.64 26.34 6.05
CA ARG A 59 25.63 24.94 6.47
C ARG A 59 24.87 24.82 7.79
N GLU A 60 23.70 24.19 7.77
CA GLU A 60 23.07 23.66 8.97
C GLU A 60 23.89 22.43 9.42
N GLY A 61 24.91 22.71 10.24
CA GLY A 61 25.54 21.72 11.10
C GLY A 61 24.55 21.29 12.19
N GLY A 62 24.61 20.01 12.57
CA GLY A 62 23.73 19.38 13.54
C GLY A 62 23.54 20.20 14.82
N LEU A 63 22.29 20.30 15.24
CA LEU A 63 21.86 20.89 16.51
C LEU A 63 22.38 20.03 17.68
N ALA A 64 23.60 20.33 18.16
CA ALA A 64 23.93 20.09 19.55
C ALA A 64 23.22 21.20 20.38
N GLY A 65 22.08 20.85 20.97
CA GLY A 65 21.27 21.78 21.77
C GLY A 65 22.09 22.48 22.86
N THR A 66 21.96 23.80 22.98
CA THR A 66 22.56 24.58 24.07
C THR A 66 21.99 24.10 25.41
N SER A 67 22.76 24.20 26.51
CA SER A 67 22.34 23.83 27.88
C SER A 67 20.96 24.40 28.28
N GLN A 68 20.62 25.61 27.81
CA GLN A 68 19.29 26.20 28.01
C GLN A 68 18.16 25.46 27.28
N SER A 69 18.37 25.00 26.04
CA SER A 69 17.34 24.30 25.25
C SER A 69 16.92 22.97 25.87
N VAL A 70 17.86 22.24 26.47
CA VAL A 70 17.63 20.97 27.17
C VAL A 70 16.85 21.19 28.47
N LEU A 71 17.16 22.28 29.20
CA LEU A 71 16.45 22.63 30.42
C LEU A 71 14.97 22.96 30.14
N TRP A 72 14.71 23.74 29.09
CA TRP A 72 13.35 24.08 28.67
C TRP A 72 12.55 22.85 28.19
N ALA A 73 13.18 21.94 27.45
CA ALA A 73 12.54 20.70 27.03
C ALA A 73 12.13 19.81 28.22
N ARG A 74 12.98 19.70 29.24
CA ARG A 74 12.69 18.94 30.46
C ARG A 74 11.56 19.56 31.30
N LEU A 75 11.55 20.89 31.44
CA LEU A 75 10.47 21.61 32.10
C LEU A 75 9.14 21.45 31.34
N ALA A 76 9.17 21.56 30.01
CA ALA A 76 7.99 21.37 29.18
C ALA A 76 7.43 19.94 29.29
N PHE A 77 8.29 18.92 29.25
CA PHE A 77 7.89 17.52 29.45
C PHE A 77 7.21 17.32 30.80
N ALA A 78 7.78 17.84 31.89
CA ALA A 78 7.20 17.70 33.23
C ALA A 78 5.84 18.42 33.35
N VAL A 79 5.75 19.66 32.87
CA VAL A 79 4.50 20.44 32.93
C VAL A 79 3.40 19.80 32.09
N LEU A 80 3.71 19.40 30.86
CA LEU A 80 2.73 18.79 29.96
C LEU A 80 2.35 17.37 30.42
N GLY A 81 3.28 16.61 30.98
CA GLY A 81 3.01 15.30 31.58
C GLY A 81 2.06 15.38 32.77
N ILE A 82 2.28 16.33 33.69
CA ILE A 82 1.39 16.59 34.84
C ILE A 82 0.02 17.05 34.35
N ALA A 83 -0.03 18.02 33.44
CA ALA A 83 -1.28 18.56 32.90
C ALA A 83 -2.11 17.46 32.20
N SER A 84 -1.46 16.64 31.37
CA SER A 84 -2.10 15.52 30.66
C SER A 84 -2.61 14.46 31.64
N THR A 85 -1.87 14.18 32.71
CA THR A 85 -2.26 13.22 33.74
C THR A 85 -3.46 13.69 34.54
N LEU A 86 -3.42 14.92 35.05
CA LEU A 86 -4.55 15.51 35.77
C LEU A 86 -5.79 15.59 34.87
N TRP A 87 -5.63 16.04 33.63
CA TRP A 87 -6.73 16.17 32.71
C TRP A 87 -7.38 14.84 32.36
N PHE A 88 -6.58 13.79 32.14
CA PHE A 88 -7.10 12.45 31.89
C PHE A 88 -7.79 11.85 33.12
N LEU A 89 -7.18 11.95 34.31
CA LEU A 89 -7.79 11.44 35.55
C LEU A 89 -9.12 12.12 35.86
N ILE A 90 -9.18 13.45 35.75
CA ILE A 90 -10.40 14.25 36.01
C ILE A 90 -11.51 13.91 35.02
N ARG A 91 -11.18 13.61 33.75
CA ARG A 91 -12.17 13.45 32.70
C ARG A 91 -12.60 12.01 32.47
N VAL A 92 -11.69 11.06 32.60
CA VAL A 92 -11.89 9.65 32.25
C VAL A 92 -12.37 8.83 33.45
N ILE A 93 -11.88 9.07 34.67
CA ILE A 93 -12.32 8.29 35.85
C ILE A 93 -13.84 8.42 36.09
N PRO A 94 -14.45 9.62 36.03
CA PRO A 94 -15.90 9.74 36.23
C PRO A 94 -16.74 9.13 35.11
N LYS A 95 -16.16 8.97 33.90
CA LYS A 95 -16.85 8.38 32.73
C LYS A 95 -15.83 7.78 31.75
N PRO A 96 -15.51 6.48 31.87
CA PRO A 96 -14.44 5.83 31.10
C PRO A 96 -14.59 5.95 29.58
N SER A 97 -15.82 6.06 29.06
CA SER A 97 -16.10 6.25 27.63
C SER A 97 -15.50 7.54 27.04
N ARG A 98 -15.04 8.50 27.86
CA ARG A 98 -14.41 9.74 27.37
C ARG A 98 -12.98 9.53 26.89
N ALA A 99 -12.36 8.39 27.19
CA ALA A 99 -11.02 8.06 26.71
C ALA A 99 -10.92 8.01 25.16
N SER A 100 -12.03 7.76 24.47
CA SER A 100 -12.10 7.73 23.00
C SER A 100 -12.15 9.11 22.34
N TYR A 101 -12.31 10.20 23.11
CA TYR A 101 -12.37 11.55 22.54
C TYR A 101 -11.03 11.94 21.91
N PRO A 102 -11.03 12.68 20.77
CA PRO A 102 -9.80 13.05 20.06
C PRO A 102 -8.77 13.75 20.95
N CYS A 103 -9.24 14.59 21.86
CA CYS A 103 -8.41 15.36 22.77
C CYS A 103 -7.81 14.48 23.90
N MET A 104 -8.51 13.41 24.32
CA MET A 104 -8.01 12.41 25.27
C MET A 104 -7.01 11.45 24.61
N ARG A 105 -7.24 11.09 23.34
CA ARG A 105 -6.29 10.29 22.54
C ARG A 105 -4.97 11.03 22.31
N ALA A 106 -4.98 12.37 22.26
CA ALA A 106 -3.77 13.18 22.17
C ALA A 106 -3.00 13.27 23.50
N ALA A 107 -3.69 13.30 24.65
CA ALA A 107 -3.04 13.38 25.97
C ALA A 107 -2.60 12.02 26.54
N ALA A 108 -3.23 10.92 26.14
CA ALA A 108 -2.94 9.59 26.68
C ALA A 108 -1.47 9.15 26.48
N PRO A 109 -0.82 9.37 25.33
CA PRO A 109 0.61 9.06 25.16
C PRO A 109 1.50 9.89 26.09
N MET A 110 1.23 11.20 26.21
CA MET A 110 2.03 12.10 27.06
C MET A 110 1.93 11.74 28.55
N MET A 111 0.74 11.39 29.02
CA MET A 111 0.55 10.88 30.38
C MET A 111 1.26 9.54 30.58
N SER A 112 1.09 8.59 29.66
CA SER A 112 1.70 7.25 29.77
C SER A 112 3.22 7.35 29.85
N SER A 113 3.84 8.16 28.98
CA SER A 113 5.28 8.42 29.01
C SER A 113 5.74 9.10 30.29
N PHE A 114 4.95 10.05 30.82
CA PHE A 114 5.27 10.72 32.08
C PHE A 114 5.16 9.79 33.31
N ILE A 115 4.16 8.91 33.35
CA ILE A 115 4.01 7.91 34.42
C ILE A 115 5.16 6.90 34.39
N LEU A 116 5.52 6.40 33.22
CA LEU A 116 6.67 5.50 33.05
C LEU A 116 7.98 6.16 33.50
N TYR A 117 8.18 7.44 33.15
CA TYR A 117 9.30 8.23 33.62
C TYR A 117 9.35 8.33 35.16
N LEU A 118 8.23 8.64 35.81
CA LEU A 118 8.15 8.70 37.28
C LEU A 118 8.42 7.34 37.94
N LEU A 119 7.88 6.25 37.39
CA LEU A 119 8.13 4.89 37.87
C LEU A 119 9.60 4.49 37.73
N ALA A 120 10.25 4.88 36.64
CA ALA A 120 11.66 4.60 36.41
C ALA A 120 12.57 5.40 37.36
N VAL A 121 12.30 6.69 37.56
CA VAL A 121 13.05 7.54 38.51
C VAL A 121 12.88 7.05 39.94
N THR A 122 11.65 6.77 40.37
CA THR A 122 11.35 6.29 41.73
C THR A 122 11.92 4.89 41.98
N GLY A 123 11.81 3.99 41.00
CA GLY A 123 12.42 2.65 41.05
C GLY A 123 13.94 2.71 41.19
N THR A 124 14.59 3.59 40.42
CA THR A 124 16.04 3.80 40.49
C THR A 124 16.47 4.33 41.87
N LEU A 125 15.76 5.32 42.42
CA LEU A 125 16.05 5.87 43.76
C LEU A 125 15.87 4.82 44.88
N LEU A 126 14.82 4.01 44.80
CA LEU A 126 14.56 2.94 45.77
C LEU A 126 15.61 1.83 45.70
N ALA A 127 16.03 1.46 44.49
CA ALA A 127 17.10 0.49 44.27
C ALA A 127 18.44 1.01 44.85
N PHE A 128 18.82 2.27 44.58
CA PHE A 128 20.01 2.87 45.20
C PHE A 128 19.94 2.94 46.73
N LYS A 129 18.77 3.29 47.29
CA LYS A 129 18.57 3.32 48.75
C LYS A 129 18.72 1.93 49.38
N ARG A 130 18.24 0.88 48.71
CA ARG A 130 18.41 -0.51 49.17
C ARG A 130 19.82 -1.04 48.96
N ALA A 131 20.51 -0.67 47.89
CA ALA A 131 21.92 -0.98 47.69
C ALA A 131 22.77 -0.41 48.83
N LYS A 132 22.59 0.88 49.18
CA LYS A 132 23.29 1.54 50.28
C LYS A 132 23.03 0.86 51.63
N ARG A 133 21.78 0.45 51.90
CA ARG A 133 21.42 -0.28 53.13
C ARG A 133 22.01 -1.70 53.18
N SER A 134 22.09 -2.37 52.03
CA SER A 134 22.65 -3.73 51.93
C SER A 134 24.17 -3.74 52.09
N LEU A 135 24.85 -2.70 51.58
CA LEU A 135 26.28 -2.45 51.83
C LEU A 135 26.58 -2.25 53.32
N GLY A 136 25.74 -1.49 54.03
CA GLY A 136 25.86 -1.29 55.48
C GLY A 136 25.65 -2.57 56.32
N ASN A 137 24.94 -3.56 55.77
CA ASN A 137 24.68 -4.86 56.41
C ASN A 137 25.63 -5.97 55.92
N ALA A 138 26.74 -5.64 55.24
CA ALA A 138 27.71 -6.57 54.66
C ALA A 138 27.13 -7.63 53.69
N SER A 139 25.94 -7.39 53.12
CA SER A 139 25.31 -8.28 52.14
C SER A 139 25.67 -7.83 50.72
N TYR A 140 26.89 -8.16 50.31
CA TYR A 140 27.44 -7.74 49.02
C TYR A 140 26.63 -8.26 47.82
N ALA A 141 26.05 -9.47 47.91
CA ALA A 141 25.20 -10.02 46.86
C ALA A 141 23.91 -9.20 46.65
N ALA A 142 23.25 -8.79 47.74
CA ALA A 142 22.05 -7.95 47.67
C ALA A 142 22.39 -6.53 47.17
N ALA A 143 23.53 -5.99 47.59
CA ALA A 143 24.01 -4.70 47.11
C ALA A 143 24.26 -4.71 45.59
N THR A 144 24.95 -5.73 45.07
CA THR A 144 25.21 -5.89 43.64
C THR A 144 23.92 -6.02 42.85
N PHE A 145 22.95 -6.81 43.33
CA PHE A 145 21.64 -6.94 42.68
C PHE A 145 20.92 -5.59 42.55
N PHE A 146 20.87 -4.79 43.62
CA PHE A 146 20.20 -3.50 43.58
C PHE A 146 20.94 -2.44 42.74
N ILE A 147 22.28 -2.52 42.65
CA ILE A 147 23.07 -1.67 41.74
C ILE A 147 22.78 -2.03 40.28
N LEU A 148 22.77 -3.32 39.93
CA LEU A 148 22.45 -3.78 38.58
C LEU A 148 21.01 -3.43 38.21
N LEU A 149 20.07 -3.55 39.15
CA LEU A 149 18.68 -3.12 38.95
C LEU A 149 18.60 -1.62 38.66
N ALA A 150 19.29 -0.78 39.45
CA ALA A 150 19.31 0.67 39.24
C ALA A 150 19.96 1.07 37.91
N LEU A 151 21.03 0.40 37.51
CA LEU A 151 21.69 0.62 36.22
C LEU A 151 20.80 0.17 35.06
N SER A 152 20.07 -0.95 35.19
CA SER A 152 19.15 -1.43 34.16
C SER A 152 17.95 -0.50 33.97
N THR A 153 17.36 0.03 35.04
CA THR A 153 16.23 0.98 34.95
C THR A 153 16.67 2.35 34.44
N ALA A 154 17.88 2.80 34.81
CA ALA A 154 18.48 4.00 34.26
C ALA A 154 18.81 3.85 32.77
N PHE A 155 19.36 2.70 32.36
CA PHE A 155 19.61 2.38 30.96
C PHE A 155 18.32 2.37 30.14
N LEU A 156 17.27 1.67 30.61
CA LEU A 156 15.94 1.69 29.97
C LEU A 156 15.32 3.10 29.84
N SER A 157 15.64 4.00 30.78
CA SER A 157 15.19 5.40 30.71
C SER A 157 15.97 6.24 29.71
N LEU A 158 17.21 5.85 29.42
CA LEU A 158 18.10 6.50 28.46
C LEU A 158 17.98 5.89 27.05
N THR A 159 17.53 4.64 26.94
CA THR A 159 17.29 3.92 25.68
C THR A 159 15.81 3.80 25.33
N GLY A 160 14.94 4.58 25.97
CA GLY A 160 13.56 4.75 25.54
C GLY A 160 13.57 5.26 24.11
N ASP A 161 13.28 4.34 23.18
CA ASP A 161 13.20 4.54 21.74
C ASP A 161 12.49 5.88 21.45
N GLU A 162 13.27 6.92 21.11
CA GLU A 162 12.75 8.06 20.36
C GLU A 162 12.44 7.52 18.96
N ARG A 163 11.35 6.75 18.83
CA ARG A 163 10.77 6.55 17.51
C ARG A 163 10.20 7.91 17.13
N PRO A 164 10.77 8.61 16.14
CA PRO A 164 10.12 9.78 15.62
C PRO A 164 8.71 9.35 15.19
N VAL A 165 7.70 9.99 15.75
CA VAL A 165 6.38 10.02 15.11
C VAL A 165 6.65 10.71 13.77
N PHE A 166 6.77 9.90 12.73
CA PHE A 166 7.24 10.32 11.43
C PHE A 166 6.45 11.55 10.97
N ALA A 167 7.16 12.63 10.68
CA ALA A 167 6.63 13.72 9.87
C ALA A 167 6.52 13.17 8.44
N ASP A 168 5.39 12.51 8.15
CA ASP A 168 5.01 12.03 6.82
C ASP A 168 5.06 13.19 5.81
N SER A 169 5.57 12.93 4.60
CA SER A 169 5.33 13.82 3.47
C SER A 169 3.81 13.82 3.24
N LYS A 170 3.12 14.82 3.80
CA LYS A 170 1.66 14.82 3.90
C LYS A 170 1.03 14.56 2.53
N LEU A 171 0.46 13.37 2.37
CA LEU A 171 -0.50 13.11 1.31
C LEU A 171 -1.57 14.19 1.36
N MET A 172 -2.10 14.58 0.19
CA MET A 172 -3.15 15.59 0.13
C MET A 172 -4.41 15.12 0.87
N LEU A 173 -4.76 13.84 0.71
CA LEU A 173 -5.82 13.20 1.48
C LEU A 173 -5.25 12.58 2.75
N GLY A 174 -5.91 12.86 3.87
CA GLY A 174 -5.65 12.10 5.10
C GLY A 174 -6.17 10.66 5.01
N PRO A 175 -5.81 9.81 5.96
CA PRO A 175 -6.37 8.46 6.07
C PRO A 175 -7.90 8.49 6.05
N ASN A 176 -8.49 7.54 5.31
CA ASN A 176 -9.94 7.35 5.24
C ASN A 176 -10.76 8.55 4.77
N GLN A 177 -10.23 9.33 3.83
CA GLN A 177 -10.93 10.43 3.16
C GLN A 177 -11.17 10.05 1.70
N PRO A 178 -12.28 9.36 1.35
CA PRO A 178 -12.51 8.90 0.00
C PRO A 178 -12.96 10.04 -0.91
N VAL A 179 -12.44 10.06 -2.15
CA VAL A 179 -12.74 11.04 -3.19
C VAL A 179 -13.04 10.32 -4.50
N GLY A 180 -14.01 10.80 -5.27
CA GLY A 180 -14.45 10.17 -6.52
C GLY A 180 -15.61 9.19 -6.35
N VAL A 181 -15.91 8.44 -7.41
CA VAL A 181 -17.07 7.56 -7.49
C VAL A 181 -16.60 6.10 -7.58
N PRO A 182 -16.90 5.26 -6.58
CA PRO A 182 -16.46 3.87 -6.56
C PRO A 182 -17.10 3.08 -7.72
N LYS A 183 -16.32 2.21 -8.39
CA LYS A 183 -16.72 1.40 -9.55
C LYS A 183 -16.58 -0.10 -9.31
N GLY A 184 -17.18 -0.89 -10.19
CA GLY A 184 -17.11 -2.36 -10.21
C GLY A 184 -18.40 -3.02 -9.72
N VAL A 185 -18.51 -4.33 -9.98
CA VAL A 185 -19.61 -5.19 -9.48
C VAL A 185 -19.85 -4.96 -7.98
N PHE A 186 -18.76 -4.83 -7.22
CA PHE A 186 -18.77 -4.29 -5.87
C PHE A 186 -18.02 -2.96 -5.88
N PRO A 187 -18.71 -1.83 -5.71
CA PRO A 187 -18.10 -0.51 -5.85
C PRO A 187 -16.88 -0.32 -4.93
N GLY A 188 -15.73 0.03 -5.51
CA GLY A 188 -14.49 0.34 -4.78
C GLY A 188 -13.76 -0.88 -4.23
N ARG A 189 -14.15 -2.10 -4.64
CA ARG A 189 -13.51 -3.34 -4.17
C ARG A 189 -12.16 -3.57 -4.84
N VAL A 190 -11.16 -3.83 -4.00
CA VAL A 190 -9.86 -4.37 -4.41
C VAL A 190 -9.67 -5.70 -3.69
N VAL A 191 -9.49 -6.79 -4.44
CA VAL A 191 -9.14 -8.09 -3.87
C VAL A 191 -7.63 -8.20 -3.84
N TRP A 192 -7.07 -8.60 -2.70
CA TRP A 192 -5.66 -8.92 -2.54
C TRP A 192 -5.54 -10.38 -2.09
N VAL A 193 -4.94 -11.20 -2.95
CA VAL A 193 -4.61 -12.59 -2.63
C VAL A 193 -3.12 -12.66 -2.32
N TRP A 194 -2.78 -13.19 -1.15
CA TRP A 194 -1.40 -13.37 -0.71
C TRP A 194 -1.16 -14.84 -0.35
N ASP A 195 -0.16 -15.44 -1.00
CA ASP A 195 0.26 -16.81 -0.76
C ASP A 195 1.79 -16.93 -0.89
N PRO A 196 2.56 -16.98 0.22
CA PRO A 196 4.01 -17.04 0.17
C PRO A 196 4.55 -18.30 -0.53
N GLN A 197 3.75 -19.37 -0.66
CA GLN A 197 4.16 -20.58 -1.38
C GLN A 197 4.17 -20.39 -2.91
N SER A 198 3.63 -19.29 -3.42
CA SER A 198 3.62 -18.99 -4.87
C SER A 198 5.00 -18.66 -5.42
N THR A 199 5.94 -18.23 -4.58
CA THR A 199 7.31 -17.88 -4.97
C THR A 199 8.33 -18.66 -4.16
N ASN A 200 9.48 -18.94 -4.77
CA ASN A 200 10.60 -19.56 -4.08
C ASN A 200 11.37 -18.49 -3.28
N GLU A 201 11.27 -18.56 -1.95
CA GLU A 201 11.99 -17.71 -1.01
C GLU A 201 13.52 -17.67 -1.24
N ASN A 202 14.08 -18.73 -1.82
CA ASN A 202 15.52 -18.89 -2.09
C ASN A 202 15.95 -18.46 -3.50
N CYS A 203 15.02 -17.97 -4.34
CA CYS A 203 15.34 -17.45 -5.66
C CYS A 203 16.39 -16.33 -5.57
N THR A 204 17.57 -16.55 -6.16
CA THR A 204 18.66 -15.57 -6.12
C THR A 204 18.48 -14.48 -7.18
N ASN A 205 17.67 -14.74 -8.20
CA ASN A 205 17.49 -13.91 -9.38
C ASN A 205 18.80 -13.59 -10.11
N THR A 206 19.73 -14.54 -10.11
CA THR A 206 20.97 -14.50 -10.89
C THR A 206 20.78 -15.21 -12.23
N PHE A 207 21.68 -15.02 -13.20
CA PHE A 207 21.53 -15.62 -14.52
C PHE A 207 21.44 -17.17 -14.43
N GLY A 208 20.32 -17.73 -14.90
CA GLY A 208 20.00 -19.16 -14.78
C GLY A 208 19.16 -19.52 -13.54
N ASP A 209 18.83 -18.53 -12.71
CA ASP A 209 17.96 -18.64 -11.54
C ASP A 209 17.00 -17.44 -11.45
N GLY A 210 16.38 -17.10 -12.58
CA GLY A 210 15.43 -15.99 -12.68
C GLY A 210 14.10 -16.28 -12.01
N TRP A 211 13.46 -15.23 -11.49
CA TRP A 211 12.15 -15.31 -10.84
C TRP A 211 11.05 -15.88 -11.76
N PHE A 212 11.18 -15.66 -13.08
CA PHE A 212 10.24 -16.12 -14.12
C PHE A 212 10.35 -17.62 -14.46
N MET A 213 11.29 -18.34 -13.85
CA MET A 213 11.46 -19.79 -14.08
C MET A 213 10.47 -20.60 -13.25
N GLU A 214 10.05 -21.75 -13.77
CA GLU A 214 9.09 -22.66 -13.12
C GLU A 214 9.53 -23.10 -11.71
N LYS A 215 10.84 -23.35 -11.52
CA LYS A 215 11.40 -23.68 -10.19
C LYS A 215 11.22 -22.56 -9.15
N ASN A 216 11.00 -21.32 -9.58
CA ASN A 216 10.92 -20.15 -8.72
C ASN A 216 9.50 -19.61 -8.57
N THR A 217 8.58 -19.90 -9.49
CA THR A 217 7.18 -19.48 -9.42
C THR A 217 6.25 -20.67 -9.57
N ASN A 218 5.48 -21.00 -8.53
CA ASN A 218 4.61 -22.17 -8.51
C ASN A 218 3.31 -21.91 -9.30
N MET A 219 3.22 -22.46 -10.51
CA MET A 219 2.08 -22.25 -11.41
C MET A 219 0.73 -22.72 -10.83
N SER A 220 0.72 -23.82 -10.06
CA SER A 220 -0.52 -24.36 -9.47
C SER A 220 -1.11 -23.39 -8.44
N ILE A 221 -0.24 -22.82 -7.60
CA ILE A 221 -0.64 -21.82 -6.60
C ILE A 221 -1.04 -20.52 -7.29
N VAL A 222 -0.28 -20.06 -8.28
CA VAL A 222 -0.63 -18.84 -9.04
C VAL A 222 -1.99 -18.97 -9.72
N ASN A 223 -2.33 -20.12 -10.32
CA ASN A 223 -3.67 -20.39 -10.85
C ASN A 223 -4.76 -20.22 -9.77
N SER A 224 -4.54 -20.79 -8.59
CA SER A 224 -5.47 -20.69 -7.45
C SER A 224 -5.62 -19.24 -6.99
N MET A 225 -4.52 -18.49 -6.91
CA MET A 225 -4.53 -17.09 -6.52
C MET A 225 -5.31 -16.21 -7.50
N VAL A 226 -5.06 -16.36 -8.81
CA VAL A 226 -5.78 -15.59 -9.84
C VAL A 226 -7.27 -15.97 -9.87
N THR A 227 -7.59 -17.26 -9.68
CA THR A 227 -8.98 -17.73 -9.59
C THR A 227 -9.71 -17.12 -8.40
N GLU A 228 -9.09 -17.09 -7.21
CA GLU A 228 -9.66 -16.43 -6.03
C GLU A 228 -9.79 -14.93 -6.23
N ALA A 229 -8.80 -14.28 -6.84
CA ALA A 229 -8.86 -12.85 -7.13
C ALA A 229 -10.10 -12.49 -7.97
N VAL A 230 -10.34 -13.24 -9.06
CA VAL A 230 -11.47 -13.03 -9.97
C VAL A 230 -12.81 -13.41 -9.33
N THR A 231 -12.88 -14.56 -8.66
CA THR A 231 -14.14 -15.05 -8.04
C THR A 231 -14.60 -14.16 -6.88
N ARG A 232 -13.68 -13.69 -6.03
CA ARG A 232 -13.99 -12.76 -4.93
C ARG A 232 -14.33 -11.37 -5.42
N LEU A 233 -13.71 -10.93 -6.51
CA LEU A 233 -14.04 -9.67 -7.15
C LEU A 233 -15.46 -9.71 -7.71
N ALA A 234 -15.85 -10.82 -8.34
CA ALA A 234 -17.19 -10.99 -8.91
C ALA A 234 -18.26 -11.44 -7.88
N GLY A 235 -17.85 -11.90 -6.70
CA GLY A 235 -18.77 -12.43 -5.68
C GLY A 235 -19.42 -13.76 -6.09
N LYS A 236 -18.68 -14.59 -6.81
CA LYS A 236 -19.12 -15.89 -7.34
C LYS A 236 -18.22 -17.01 -6.85
N THR A 237 -18.64 -18.25 -7.08
CA THR A 237 -17.92 -19.47 -6.66
C THR A 237 -17.29 -20.21 -7.82
N THR A 238 -17.78 -20.01 -9.04
CA THR A 238 -17.23 -20.59 -10.27
C THR A 238 -16.55 -19.50 -11.08
N ILE A 239 -15.54 -19.87 -11.85
CA ILE A 239 -14.76 -18.91 -12.62
C ILE A 239 -15.52 -18.41 -13.86
N GLY A 240 -16.28 -19.27 -14.55
CA GLY A 240 -17.15 -18.88 -15.66
C GLY A 240 -18.22 -17.85 -15.27
N ASP A 241 -18.95 -18.09 -14.16
CA ASP A 241 -19.94 -17.12 -13.65
C ASP A 241 -19.30 -15.80 -13.23
N SER A 242 -18.04 -15.86 -12.75
CA SER A 242 -17.30 -14.67 -12.35
C SER A 242 -17.04 -13.78 -13.55
N TRP A 243 -16.48 -14.34 -14.63
CA TRP A 243 -16.21 -13.60 -15.85
C TRP A 243 -17.47 -13.06 -16.51
N ASP A 244 -18.54 -13.85 -16.57
CA ASP A 244 -19.84 -13.40 -17.10
C ASP A 244 -20.34 -12.14 -16.36
N VAL A 245 -20.24 -12.12 -15.03
CA VAL A 245 -20.62 -10.93 -14.23
C VAL A 245 -19.72 -9.73 -14.46
N LEU A 246 -18.40 -9.94 -14.57
CA LEU A 246 -17.46 -8.84 -14.85
C LEU A 246 -17.72 -8.23 -16.23
N PHE A 247 -17.96 -9.06 -17.26
CA PHE A 247 -18.32 -8.60 -18.61
C PHE A 247 -19.69 -7.92 -18.63
N LYS A 248 -20.72 -8.48 -17.98
CA LYS A 248 -22.05 -7.87 -17.87
C LYS A 248 -22.00 -6.50 -17.22
N TYR A 249 -21.29 -6.37 -16.11
CA TYR A 249 -21.10 -5.07 -15.46
C TYR A 249 -20.43 -4.08 -16.41
N PHE A 250 -19.35 -4.49 -17.07
CA PHE A 250 -18.66 -3.65 -18.04
C PHE A 250 -19.59 -3.23 -19.19
N ASN A 251 -20.27 -4.17 -19.83
CA ASN A 251 -21.12 -3.95 -20.99
C ASN A 251 -22.34 -3.06 -20.68
N GLN A 252 -22.94 -3.20 -19.49
CA GLN A 252 -24.01 -2.31 -19.04
C GLN A 252 -23.53 -0.85 -18.96
N ASN A 253 -22.32 -0.62 -18.46
CA ASN A 253 -21.74 0.71 -18.33
C ASN A 253 -21.18 1.28 -19.65
N HIS A 254 -21.14 0.47 -20.71
CA HIS A 254 -20.68 0.87 -22.05
C HIS A 254 -21.79 0.80 -23.10
N GLY A 255 -23.06 0.85 -22.68
CA GLY A 255 -24.20 0.92 -23.60
C GLY A 255 -24.50 -0.36 -24.38
N LYS A 256 -23.85 -1.48 -24.06
CA LYS A 256 -24.10 -2.79 -24.66
C LYS A 256 -25.19 -3.60 -23.94
N GLY A 257 -25.68 -3.11 -22.81
CA GLY A 257 -26.72 -3.77 -22.01
C GLY A 257 -26.19 -4.90 -21.13
N ASN A 258 -27.11 -5.70 -20.56
CA ASN A 258 -26.79 -6.78 -19.62
C ASN A 258 -26.38 -8.09 -20.33
N VAL A 259 -25.32 -8.03 -21.13
CA VAL A 259 -24.78 -9.17 -21.88
C VAL A 259 -23.35 -9.46 -21.44
N GLY A 260 -23.00 -10.74 -21.35
CA GLY A 260 -21.62 -11.17 -21.09
C GLY A 260 -20.74 -10.99 -22.33
N TYR A 261 -19.64 -11.74 -22.39
CA TYR A 261 -18.82 -11.84 -23.61
C TYR A 261 -19.67 -12.37 -24.79
N VAL A 262 -19.48 -11.77 -25.97
CA VAL A 262 -20.10 -12.23 -27.21
C VAL A 262 -19.00 -12.80 -28.13
N ASP A 263 -19.25 -13.98 -28.71
CA ASP A 263 -18.28 -14.59 -29.63
C ASP A 263 -17.91 -13.64 -30.78
N GLY A 264 -16.62 -13.60 -31.12
CA GLY A 264 -16.06 -12.66 -32.07
C GLY A 264 -15.50 -11.37 -31.46
N GLU A 265 -15.86 -11.04 -30.21
CA GLU A 265 -15.25 -9.90 -29.53
C GLU A 265 -13.78 -10.17 -29.19
N LYS A 266 -12.93 -9.16 -29.39
CA LYS A 266 -11.48 -9.22 -29.20
C LYS A 266 -11.06 -8.76 -27.80
N ILE A 267 -10.10 -9.46 -27.20
CA ILE A 267 -9.51 -9.13 -25.91
C ILE A 267 -8.02 -8.87 -26.06
N PHE A 268 -7.54 -7.74 -25.54
CA PHE A 268 -6.12 -7.45 -25.44
C PHE A 268 -5.63 -7.56 -23.99
N VAL A 269 -4.69 -8.47 -23.73
CA VAL A 269 -4.03 -8.66 -22.43
C VAL A 269 -2.70 -7.92 -22.44
N ARG A 270 -2.66 -6.78 -21.75
CA ARG A 270 -1.50 -5.89 -21.67
C ARG A 270 -0.58 -6.30 -20.53
N THR A 271 0.70 -6.55 -20.83
CA THR A 271 1.73 -6.92 -19.85
C THR A 271 2.74 -5.79 -19.61
N ASN A 272 3.71 -5.96 -18.72
CA ASN A 272 4.85 -5.06 -18.56
C ASN A 272 6.10 -5.86 -18.94
N GLN A 273 6.81 -5.46 -20.01
CA GLN A 273 8.03 -6.12 -20.50
C GLN A 273 9.20 -5.12 -20.65
N VAL A 274 9.40 -4.30 -19.62
CA VAL A 274 10.41 -3.22 -19.63
C VAL A 274 11.83 -3.72 -19.91
N SER A 275 12.15 -4.95 -19.50
CA SER A 275 13.51 -5.49 -19.58
C SER A 275 13.91 -5.85 -21.01
N ALA A 276 12.92 -6.17 -21.85
CA ALA A 276 13.05 -6.56 -23.26
C ALA A 276 13.45 -5.40 -24.19
N SER A 277 14.64 -4.86 -23.95
CA SER A 277 15.26 -3.79 -24.73
C SER A 277 16.41 -4.34 -25.58
N THR A 278 16.83 -3.59 -26.60
CA THR A 278 17.95 -3.99 -27.48
C THR A 278 19.20 -4.35 -26.66
N GLY A 279 19.83 -5.48 -27.00
CA GLY A 279 21.04 -5.99 -26.34
C GLY A 279 20.80 -6.91 -25.15
N THR A 280 19.56 -6.98 -24.63
CA THR A 280 19.22 -7.84 -23.49
C THR A 280 18.93 -9.31 -23.86
N TYR A 281 18.85 -9.60 -25.17
CA TYR A 281 18.51 -10.90 -25.73
C TYR A 281 19.37 -11.25 -26.95
N ASP A 282 19.38 -12.53 -27.33
CA ASP A 282 19.90 -12.97 -28.63
C ASP A 282 18.91 -12.66 -29.74
N ALA A 283 19.33 -11.89 -30.75
CA ALA A 283 18.43 -11.38 -31.78
C ALA A 283 17.86 -12.47 -32.71
N ASN A 284 18.45 -13.67 -32.72
CA ASN A 284 18.00 -14.79 -33.56
C ASN A 284 17.14 -15.78 -32.77
N THR A 285 17.40 -15.98 -31.47
CA THR A 285 16.67 -16.95 -30.64
C THR A 285 15.70 -16.32 -29.64
N PHE A 286 15.85 -15.03 -29.36
CA PHE A 286 15.10 -14.26 -28.35
C PHE A 286 15.33 -14.75 -26.91
N GLU A 287 16.39 -15.52 -26.70
CA GLU A 287 16.83 -15.93 -25.37
C GLU A 287 17.44 -14.75 -24.63
N ILE A 288 17.14 -14.66 -23.34
CA ILE A 288 17.70 -13.63 -22.47
C ILE A 288 19.21 -13.84 -22.30
N LYS A 289 19.98 -12.75 -22.35
CA LYS A 289 21.44 -12.77 -22.17
C LYS A 289 21.84 -12.56 -20.71
N ASN A 290 23.02 -13.06 -20.34
CA ASN A 290 23.65 -12.73 -19.08
C ASN A 290 24.20 -11.29 -19.16
N GLN A 291 23.60 -10.39 -18.41
CA GLN A 291 23.96 -8.97 -18.38
C GLN A 291 23.52 -8.33 -17.06
N SER A 292 23.96 -7.10 -16.83
CA SER A 292 23.69 -6.35 -15.59
C SER A 292 22.21 -6.08 -15.32
N ARG A 293 21.35 -6.17 -16.33
CA ARG A 293 19.89 -5.96 -16.23
C ARG A 293 19.07 -7.25 -16.30
N TYR A 294 19.68 -8.39 -16.00
CA TYR A 294 18.94 -9.66 -15.93
C TYR A 294 17.87 -9.64 -14.84
N GLY A 295 16.71 -10.23 -15.11
CA GLY A 295 15.69 -10.50 -14.11
C GLY A 295 15.06 -9.25 -13.49
N MET A 296 14.87 -8.17 -14.27
CA MET A 296 14.12 -7.00 -13.80
C MET A 296 12.69 -7.38 -13.39
N ALA A 297 12.13 -6.68 -12.40
CA ALA A 297 10.75 -6.90 -11.96
C ALA A 297 9.75 -6.43 -13.02
N GLU A 298 9.00 -7.36 -13.60
CA GLU A 298 7.98 -7.10 -14.61
C GLU A 298 6.88 -8.18 -14.57
N THR A 299 5.95 -8.19 -15.52
CA THR A 299 4.77 -9.06 -15.41
C THR A 299 5.15 -10.53 -15.51
N SER A 300 4.70 -11.30 -14.54
CA SER A 300 4.98 -12.72 -14.44
C SER A 300 4.28 -13.52 -15.53
N PRO A 301 5.02 -14.34 -16.30
CA PRO A 301 4.42 -15.19 -17.32
C PRO A 301 3.32 -16.11 -16.78
N HIS A 302 3.48 -16.56 -15.54
CA HIS A 302 2.53 -17.42 -14.82
C HIS A 302 1.17 -16.74 -14.58
N VAL A 303 1.14 -15.46 -14.21
CA VAL A 303 -0.12 -14.72 -13.99
C VAL A 303 -0.88 -14.58 -15.31
N VAL A 304 -0.17 -14.29 -16.40
CA VAL A 304 -0.75 -14.18 -17.74
C VAL A 304 -1.28 -15.53 -18.22
N LEU A 305 -0.53 -16.62 -18.03
CA LEU A 305 -0.97 -17.97 -18.39
C LEU A 305 -2.25 -18.37 -17.65
N ALA A 306 -2.38 -18.01 -16.37
CA ALA A 306 -3.60 -18.24 -15.61
C ALA A 306 -4.81 -17.49 -16.22
N ILE A 307 -4.62 -16.25 -16.67
CA ILE A 307 -5.67 -15.49 -17.36
C ILE A 307 -6.02 -16.13 -18.72
N LEU A 308 -5.03 -16.52 -19.52
CA LEU A 308 -5.28 -17.19 -20.81
C LEU A 308 -6.10 -18.48 -20.62
N ARG A 309 -5.75 -19.30 -19.63
CA ARG A 309 -6.53 -20.51 -19.26
C ARG A 309 -7.98 -20.18 -18.94
N GLN A 310 -8.23 -19.14 -18.15
CA GLN A 310 -9.60 -18.75 -17.82
C GLN A 310 -10.37 -18.22 -19.03
N LEU A 311 -9.76 -17.37 -19.86
CA LEU A 311 -10.43 -16.82 -21.04
C LEU A 311 -10.78 -17.91 -22.05
N VAL A 312 -9.85 -18.83 -22.33
CA VAL A 312 -10.05 -19.88 -23.34
C VAL A 312 -10.94 -21.00 -22.79
N ASN A 313 -10.61 -21.55 -21.62
CA ASN A 313 -11.25 -22.77 -21.14
C ASN A 313 -12.56 -22.52 -20.39
N GLU A 314 -12.71 -21.36 -19.75
CA GLU A 314 -13.86 -21.07 -18.88
C GLU A 314 -14.82 -20.06 -19.51
N CYS A 315 -14.29 -19.10 -20.29
CA CYS A 315 -15.12 -18.10 -20.98
C CYS A 315 -15.42 -18.49 -22.44
N GLY A 316 -14.73 -19.49 -22.99
CA GLY A 316 -14.91 -19.92 -24.38
C GLY A 316 -14.42 -18.89 -25.41
N VAL A 317 -13.52 -17.98 -25.03
CA VAL A 317 -12.95 -17.00 -25.96
C VAL A 317 -12.04 -17.73 -26.94
N ARG A 318 -12.31 -17.60 -28.24
CA ARG A 318 -11.45 -18.18 -29.28
C ARG A 318 -10.05 -17.60 -29.18
N GLN A 319 -9.04 -18.45 -29.26
CA GLN A 319 -7.63 -18.04 -29.08
C GLN A 319 -7.24 -16.91 -30.03
N GLU A 320 -7.67 -16.96 -31.29
CA GLU A 320 -7.40 -15.94 -32.30
C GLU A 320 -8.02 -14.55 -32.00
N ASN A 321 -8.98 -14.49 -31.08
CA ASN A 321 -9.57 -13.23 -30.60
C ASN A 321 -8.84 -12.68 -29.37
N ILE A 322 -7.81 -13.36 -28.87
CA ILE A 322 -6.98 -12.91 -27.77
C ILE A 322 -5.65 -12.43 -28.33
N SER A 323 -5.28 -11.20 -28.01
CA SER A 323 -3.94 -10.66 -28.23
C SER A 323 -3.26 -10.43 -26.89
N VAL A 324 -1.96 -10.72 -26.76
CA VAL A 324 -1.21 -10.56 -25.51
C VAL A 324 0.19 -10.03 -25.74
N GLY A 325 0.63 -9.07 -24.93
CA GLY A 325 2.02 -8.62 -24.92
C GLY A 325 2.25 -7.12 -24.71
N ASP A 326 3.38 -6.64 -25.23
CA ASP A 326 3.82 -5.25 -25.16
C ASP A 326 4.11 -4.69 -26.55
N PRO A 327 3.28 -3.75 -27.06
CA PRO A 327 3.47 -3.21 -28.39
C PRO A 327 4.82 -2.51 -28.60
N MET A 328 5.42 -1.97 -27.54
CA MET A 328 6.67 -1.20 -27.61
C MET A 328 7.90 -2.07 -27.33
N LYS A 329 7.73 -3.30 -26.83
CA LYS A 329 8.82 -4.16 -26.38
C LYS A 329 8.83 -5.52 -27.07
N HIS A 330 9.99 -6.15 -27.10
CA HIS A 330 10.14 -7.53 -27.52
C HIS A 330 9.51 -8.47 -26.49
N MET A 331 9.21 -9.70 -26.87
CA MET A 331 8.83 -10.77 -25.93
C MET A 331 9.89 -11.87 -25.86
N TYR A 332 10.43 -12.17 -24.68
CA TYR A 332 11.46 -13.20 -24.53
C TYR A 332 10.98 -14.59 -24.92
N LYS A 333 11.91 -15.44 -25.33
CA LYS A 333 11.65 -16.84 -25.67
C LYS A 333 10.93 -17.60 -24.55
N HIS A 334 11.42 -17.52 -23.31
CA HIS A 334 10.83 -18.23 -22.18
C HIS A 334 9.37 -17.81 -21.88
N VAL A 335 9.02 -16.55 -22.15
CA VAL A 335 7.65 -16.05 -22.00
C VAL A 335 6.76 -16.58 -23.12
N PHE A 336 7.22 -16.42 -24.37
CA PHE A 336 6.50 -16.88 -25.54
C PHE A 336 6.26 -18.39 -25.51
N ASP A 337 7.30 -19.19 -25.25
CA ASP A 337 7.18 -20.65 -25.19
C ASP A 337 6.16 -21.08 -24.13
N LEU A 338 6.20 -20.48 -22.93
CA LEU A 338 5.29 -20.85 -21.84
C LEU A 338 3.82 -20.66 -22.26
N TRP A 339 3.50 -19.57 -22.95
CA TRP A 339 2.13 -19.28 -23.38
C TRP A 339 1.76 -20.03 -24.66
N HIS A 340 2.61 -19.97 -25.68
CA HIS A 340 2.37 -20.50 -27.02
C HIS A 340 2.27 -22.03 -27.04
N ASN A 341 3.03 -22.72 -26.18
CA ASN A 341 2.96 -24.18 -26.09
C ASN A 341 1.57 -24.68 -25.65
N GLU A 342 0.83 -23.89 -24.85
CA GLU A 342 -0.53 -24.22 -24.43
C GLU A 342 -1.60 -23.59 -25.34
N PHE A 343 -1.35 -22.37 -25.83
CA PHE A 343 -2.29 -21.60 -26.64
C PHE A 343 -1.66 -21.11 -27.95
N PRO A 344 -1.46 -22.00 -28.95
CA PRO A 344 -0.71 -21.68 -30.16
C PRO A 344 -1.40 -20.66 -31.08
N ASN A 345 -2.72 -20.50 -30.97
CA ASN A 345 -3.51 -19.63 -31.85
C ASN A 345 -3.75 -18.22 -31.26
N VAL A 346 -3.24 -17.94 -30.05
CA VAL A 346 -3.26 -16.60 -29.46
C VAL A 346 -2.32 -15.67 -30.25
N VAL A 347 -2.71 -14.41 -30.39
CA VAL A 347 -1.91 -13.39 -31.08
C VAL A 347 -0.87 -12.79 -30.12
N TYR A 348 0.37 -13.26 -30.21
CA TYR A 348 1.48 -12.78 -29.38
C TYR A 348 2.09 -11.50 -29.95
N VAL A 349 1.87 -10.36 -29.32
CA VAL A 349 2.26 -9.04 -29.81
C VAL A 349 3.63 -8.62 -29.24
N ASP A 350 4.55 -8.22 -30.12
CA ASP A 350 5.84 -7.64 -29.73
C ASP A 350 6.40 -6.67 -30.79
N SER A 351 7.42 -5.88 -30.43
CA SER A 351 7.99 -4.85 -31.31
C SER A 351 8.73 -5.39 -32.54
N GLU A 352 9.09 -6.68 -32.55
CA GLU A 352 9.94 -7.30 -33.57
C GLU A 352 9.14 -8.05 -34.65
N GLY A 353 8.06 -8.76 -34.27
CA GLY A 353 7.22 -9.58 -35.13
C GLY A 353 7.93 -10.77 -35.77
N LYS A 354 8.79 -11.45 -35.01
CA LYS A 354 9.60 -12.60 -35.48
C LYS A 354 9.31 -13.84 -34.65
N LEU A 355 9.68 -15.01 -35.19
CA LEU A 355 9.60 -16.30 -34.50
C LEU A 355 8.18 -16.63 -33.99
N GLY A 356 7.16 -16.42 -34.83
CA GLY A 356 5.76 -16.69 -34.48
C GLY A 356 5.03 -15.56 -33.74
N ARG A 357 5.71 -14.44 -33.45
CA ARG A 357 5.11 -13.23 -32.87
C ARG A 357 4.61 -12.28 -33.94
N THR A 358 3.65 -11.45 -33.58
CA THR A 358 2.96 -10.49 -34.44
C THR A 358 3.46 -9.08 -34.16
N LYS A 359 3.95 -8.40 -35.21
CA LYS A 359 4.30 -6.98 -35.11
C LYS A 359 3.04 -6.13 -35.08
N PRO A 360 2.83 -5.26 -34.08
CA PRO A 360 1.69 -4.37 -34.05
C PRO A 360 1.76 -3.34 -35.19
N ILE A 361 0.59 -2.99 -35.72
CA ILE A 361 0.42 -1.98 -36.77
C ILE A 361 -0.19 -0.74 -36.13
N SER A 362 0.27 0.45 -36.53
CA SER A 362 -0.26 1.72 -36.03
C SER A 362 -1.66 1.99 -36.56
N SER A 363 -2.50 2.67 -35.77
CA SER A 363 -3.72 3.30 -36.26
C SER A 363 -3.41 4.25 -37.43
N ALA A 364 -4.36 4.40 -38.35
CA ALA A 364 -4.19 5.25 -39.53
C ALA A 364 -4.18 6.76 -39.19
N GLN A 365 -4.81 7.14 -38.07
CA GLN A 365 -4.90 8.50 -37.57
C GLN A 365 -4.49 8.53 -36.09
N PRO A 366 -4.06 9.69 -35.56
CA PRO A 366 -3.92 9.87 -34.12
C PRO A 366 -5.24 9.54 -33.43
N VAL A 367 -5.17 8.90 -32.27
CA VAL A 367 -6.37 8.50 -31.51
C VAL A 367 -6.39 9.10 -30.12
N ILE A 368 -5.21 9.37 -29.54
CA ILE A 368 -5.10 10.14 -28.30
C ILE A 368 -4.65 11.56 -28.62
N TYR A 369 -5.25 12.52 -27.94
CA TYR A 369 -4.95 13.94 -27.98
C TYR A 369 -4.66 14.41 -26.56
N TYR A 370 -3.39 14.68 -26.24
CA TYR A 370 -2.99 15.00 -24.88
C TYR A 370 -3.62 16.32 -24.40
N SER A 371 -4.20 16.28 -23.21
CA SER A 371 -5.02 17.38 -22.68
C SER A 371 -4.20 18.63 -22.34
N ASP A 372 -2.88 18.51 -22.22
CA ASP A 372 -1.99 19.66 -22.05
C ASP A 372 -1.72 20.45 -23.31
N LYS A 373 -2.18 19.97 -24.48
CA LYS A 373 -2.00 20.61 -25.79
C LYS A 373 -0.54 21.00 -26.06
N GLY A 374 0.39 20.15 -25.61
CA GLY A 374 1.84 20.30 -25.82
C GLY A 374 2.50 21.39 -24.95
N THR A 375 1.82 21.91 -23.94
CA THR A 375 2.41 22.85 -22.97
C THR A 375 3.44 22.16 -22.08
N VAL A 376 3.17 20.92 -21.68
CA VAL A 376 3.99 20.09 -20.80
C VAL A 376 4.70 18.99 -21.57
N LEU A 377 4.00 18.30 -22.46
CA LEU A 377 4.54 17.16 -23.19
C LEU A 377 5.36 17.63 -24.39
N LYS A 378 6.62 17.22 -24.41
CA LYS A 378 7.59 17.53 -25.48
C LYS A 378 8.18 16.24 -26.03
N SER A 379 8.72 16.30 -27.25
CA SER A 379 9.25 15.12 -27.94
C SER A 379 10.39 14.41 -27.19
N ASN A 380 11.12 15.11 -26.32
CA ASN A 380 12.22 14.57 -25.53
C ASN A 380 12.13 15.00 -24.05
N GLY A 381 11.10 14.50 -23.36
CA GLY A 381 10.93 14.70 -21.92
C GLY A 381 10.46 16.13 -21.62
N SER A 382 11.36 16.94 -21.06
CA SER A 382 11.16 18.36 -20.77
C SER A 382 11.53 19.28 -21.96
N THR A 383 12.11 18.72 -23.03
CA THR A 383 12.69 19.47 -24.16
C THR A 383 12.17 18.98 -25.51
N GLY A 384 12.36 19.80 -26.55
CA GLY A 384 11.97 19.45 -27.93
C GLY A 384 10.62 20.02 -28.35
N ALA A 385 10.09 19.52 -29.47
CA ALA A 385 8.85 20.01 -30.06
C ALA A 385 7.64 19.62 -29.19
N PRO A 386 6.61 20.49 -29.08
CA PRO A 386 5.33 20.14 -28.44
C PRO A 386 4.73 18.87 -29.04
N ILE A 387 4.23 17.98 -28.17
CA ILE A 387 3.47 16.79 -28.57
C ILE A 387 2.03 16.97 -28.13
N THR A 388 1.09 16.93 -29.07
CA THR A 388 -0.33 17.16 -28.82
C THR A 388 -1.19 15.92 -29.05
N SER A 389 -0.68 14.92 -29.78
CA SER A 389 -1.41 13.70 -30.10
C SER A 389 -0.47 12.53 -30.36
N ASP A 390 -1.02 11.32 -30.37
CA ASP A 390 -0.28 10.10 -30.67
C ASP A 390 -1.15 9.00 -31.29
N TYR A 391 -0.47 7.98 -31.81
CA TYR A 391 -1.07 6.82 -32.44
C TYR A 391 -1.00 5.60 -31.52
N TYR A 392 -2.03 4.76 -31.57
CA TYR A 392 -2.05 3.48 -30.88
C TYR A 392 -2.07 2.30 -31.84
N PRO A 393 -1.53 1.14 -31.42
CA PRO A 393 -1.64 -0.10 -32.17
C PRO A 393 -3.08 -0.49 -32.48
N THR A 394 -3.33 -1.04 -33.68
CA THR A 394 -4.66 -1.54 -34.07
C THR A 394 -5.14 -2.67 -33.17
N VAL A 395 -4.23 -3.49 -32.64
CA VAL A 395 -4.57 -4.54 -31.65
C VAL A 395 -5.20 -3.97 -30.37
N ILE A 396 -4.96 -2.70 -30.05
CA ILE A 396 -5.59 -1.98 -28.94
C ILE A 396 -6.89 -1.32 -29.40
N THR A 397 -6.87 -0.56 -30.50
CA THR A 397 -8.04 0.21 -30.94
C THR A 397 -9.19 -0.70 -31.42
N GLU A 398 -8.88 -1.86 -31.98
CA GLU A 398 -9.86 -2.87 -32.41
C GLU A 398 -10.29 -3.82 -31.29
N ALA A 399 -9.63 -3.81 -30.13
CA ALA A 399 -10.07 -4.62 -29.00
C ALA A 399 -11.42 -4.13 -28.49
N ASN A 400 -12.27 -5.07 -28.07
CA ASN A 400 -13.52 -4.79 -27.37
C ASN A 400 -13.26 -4.66 -25.86
N TYR A 401 -12.28 -5.42 -25.34
CA TYR A 401 -11.92 -5.44 -23.92
C TYR A 401 -10.41 -5.45 -23.74
N LEU A 402 -9.96 -4.80 -22.67
CA LEU A 402 -8.59 -4.87 -22.17
C LEU A 402 -8.54 -5.56 -20.81
N ILE A 403 -7.47 -6.31 -20.59
CA ILE A 403 -7.05 -6.78 -19.26
C ILE A 403 -5.64 -6.25 -19.05
N THR A 404 -5.44 -5.41 -18.04
CA THR A 404 -4.14 -4.78 -17.78
C THR A 404 -3.45 -5.44 -16.60
N ILE A 405 -2.22 -5.93 -16.81
CA ILE A 405 -1.47 -6.69 -15.81
C ILE A 405 -0.12 -6.00 -15.50
N PRO A 406 -0.09 -4.88 -14.77
CA PRO A 406 1.16 -4.23 -14.37
C PRO A 406 1.86 -5.00 -13.24
N ALA A 407 3.17 -4.85 -13.13
CA ALA A 407 3.93 -5.31 -11.96
C ALA A 407 3.86 -4.29 -10.81
N LEU A 408 3.78 -4.76 -9.56
CA LEU A 408 3.82 -3.95 -8.34
C LEU A 408 5.23 -3.40 -8.12
N LYS A 409 5.51 -2.16 -8.55
CA LYS A 409 6.83 -1.56 -8.34
C LYS A 409 6.83 -0.04 -8.24
N ALA A 410 7.81 0.47 -7.49
CA ALA A 410 8.14 1.89 -7.43
C ALA A 410 8.84 2.37 -8.73
N HIS A 411 8.92 3.69 -8.92
CA HIS A 411 9.56 4.27 -10.11
C HIS A 411 10.14 5.67 -9.87
N ALA A 412 11.42 5.87 -10.19
CA ALA A 412 12.23 7.09 -10.07
C ALA A 412 11.81 8.25 -10.97
N ARG A 413 10.69 8.12 -11.67
CA ARG A 413 10.10 9.18 -12.51
C ARG A 413 8.66 9.43 -12.11
N GLY A 414 7.86 8.37 -11.97
CA GLY A 414 6.44 8.46 -11.64
C GLY A 414 6.09 8.32 -10.16
N GLY A 415 7.07 8.09 -9.29
CA GLY A 415 6.85 7.63 -7.91
C GLY A 415 6.55 6.13 -7.89
N VAL A 416 5.52 5.73 -8.63
CA VAL A 416 5.12 4.34 -8.85
C VAL A 416 4.93 4.03 -10.34
N THR A 417 4.80 2.74 -10.67
CA THR A 417 4.34 2.30 -11.99
C THR A 417 3.34 1.17 -11.84
N LEU A 418 2.06 1.51 -12.03
CA LEU A 418 0.91 0.63 -11.86
C LEU A 418 0.00 0.71 -13.09
N CYS A 419 -1.32 0.65 -12.90
CA CYS A 419 -2.33 0.61 -13.96
C CYS A 419 -2.29 1.82 -14.89
N GLY A 420 -2.10 3.06 -14.40
CA GLY A 420 -1.96 4.22 -15.28
C GLY A 420 -0.68 4.21 -16.12
N LYS A 421 0.45 3.81 -15.53
CA LYS A 421 1.77 3.93 -16.18
C LYS A 421 2.09 2.78 -17.15
N ILE A 422 1.44 1.62 -17.05
CA ILE A 422 1.63 0.50 -18.00
C ILE A 422 1.38 0.95 -19.46
N HIS A 423 0.53 1.96 -19.63
CA HIS A 423 0.16 2.50 -20.94
C HIS A 423 1.24 3.36 -21.59
N PHE A 424 2.35 3.65 -20.90
CA PHE A 424 3.52 4.28 -21.53
C PHE A 424 4.10 3.43 -22.67
N GLY A 425 3.87 2.10 -22.63
CA GLY A 425 4.20 1.18 -23.73
C GLY A 425 3.04 0.85 -24.67
N SER A 426 1.92 1.57 -24.64
CA SER A 426 0.76 1.32 -25.53
C SER A 426 0.82 2.11 -26.85
N ASN A 427 2.01 2.56 -27.24
CA ASN A 427 2.27 3.26 -28.50
C ASN A 427 3.41 2.55 -29.25
N LEU A 428 3.67 2.97 -30.49
CA LEU A 428 4.69 2.36 -31.36
C LEU A 428 5.94 3.23 -31.53
N ARG A 429 6.15 4.21 -30.65
CA ARG A 429 7.40 4.98 -30.66
C ARG A 429 8.53 4.13 -30.11
N GLY A 430 9.78 4.45 -30.49
CA GLY A 430 10.96 3.76 -29.94
C GLY A 430 11.19 3.99 -28.44
N SER A 431 10.49 4.96 -27.84
CA SER A 431 10.53 5.26 -26.40
C SER A 431 9.28 6.02 -25.97
N ALA A 432 8.93 5.89 -24.68
CA ALA A 432 7.90 6.67 -24.02
C ALA A 432 8.39 8.03 -23.47
N THR A 433 9.55 8.52 -23.96
CA THR A 433 10.19 9.74 -23.43
C THR A 433 9.29 10.97 -23.52
N HIS A 434 8.43 11.05 -24.52
CA HIS A 434 7.50 12.18 -24.70
C HIS A 434 6.46 12.30 -23.58
N LEU A 435 6.10 11.18 -22.95
CA LEU A 435 5.16 11.15 -21.83
C LEU A 435 5.82 11.56 -20.51
N HIS A 436 7.16 11.54 -20.42
CA HIS A 436 7.84 11.79 -19.17
C HIS A 436 7.64 13.21 -18.64
N GLY A 437 7.41 14.19 -19.53
CA GLY A 437 7.08 15.57 -19.14
C GLY A 437 5.92 15.64 -18.13
N GLY A 438 4.93 14.74 -18.24
CA GLY A 438 3.76 14.66 -17.38
C GLY A 438 4.00 14.09 -15.97
N LEU A 439 5.19 13.56 -15.67
CA LEU A 439 5.48 12.87 -14.42
C LEU A 439 5.99 13.81 -13.32
N ILE A 440 6.06 13.31 -12.08
CA ILE A 440 6.66 14.03 -10.94
C ILE A 440 8.16 14.29 -11.15
N ALA A 441 8.85 13.46 -11.92
CA ALA A 441 10.25 13.66 -12.29
C ALA A 441 10.49 13.26 -13.77
N PRO A 442 10.37 14.21 -14.70
CA PRO A 442 10.53 13.98 -16.14
C PRO A 442 11.85 13.35 -16.55
N GLU A 443 12.97 13.75 -15.96
CA GLU A 443 14.30 13.21 -16.33
C GLU A 443 14.79 12.10 -15.40
N LYS A 444 14.59 12.26 -14.08
CA LYS A 444 14.72 11.30 -12.96
C LYS A 444 14.67 12.09 -11.64
N VAL A 445 14.28 11.45 -10.53
CA VAL A 445 14.23 12.10 -9.19
C VAL A 445 15.59 12.65 -8.73
N THR A 446 16.71 12.19 -9.28
CA THR A 446 18.05 12.73 -8.99
C THR A 446 18.33 14.09 -9.64
N ASN A 447 17.52 14.52 -10.62
CA ASN A 447 17.64 15.84 -11.26
C ASN A 447 16.56 16.78 -10.70
N THR A 448 16.89 17.50 -9.64
CA THR A 448 15.95 18.41 -8.95
C THR A 448 15.50 19.58 -9.82
N ALA A 449 16.28 19.98 -10.83
CA ALA A 449 15.98 21.13 -11.67
C ALA A 449 14.73 20.94 -12.56
N THR A 450 14.37 19.69 -12.88
CA THR A 450 13.23 19.38 -13.76
C THR A 450 12.07 18.72 -13.03
N MET A 451 12.18 18.51 -11.72
CA MET A 451 11.12 17.88 -10.92
C MET A 451 9.85 18.73 -10.90
N ARG A 452 8.71 18.04 -10.86
CA ARG A 452 7.36 18.59 -10.78
C ARG A 452 6.63 17.98 -9.58
N PRO A 453 7.16 18.12 -8.35
CA PRO A 453 6.54 17.53 -7.16
C PRO A 453 5.29 18.32 -6.75
N GLY A 454 4.48 17.72 -5.90
CA GLY A 454 3.25 18.32 -5.38
C GLY A 454 2.02 18.02 -6.25
N TYR A 455 0.92 18.68 -5.92
CA TYR A 455 -0.41 18.38 -6.41
C TYR A 455 -0.95 19.46 -7.36
N GLY A 456 -1.98 19.12 -8.15
CA GLY A 456 -2.64 20.07 -9.05
C GLY A 456 -1.77 20.42 -10.26
N LEU A 457 -0.90 19.50 -10.68
CA LEU A 457 -0.10 19.61 -11.90
C LEU A 457 -0.62 18.61 -12.93
N TYR A 458 -0.52 18.95 -14.22
CA TYR A 458 -0.93 18.02 -15.27
C TYR A 458 -0.11 16.72 -15.19
N ARG A 459 -0.84 15.60 -15.07
CA ARG A 459 -0.37 14.22 -15.01
C ARG A 459 -0.93 13.45 -16.20
N VAL A 460 -0.05 13.13 -17.15
CA VAL A 460 -0.44 12.41 -18.39
C VAL A 460 -1.06 11.04 -18.10
N GLN A 461 -0.80 10.45 -16.94
CA GLN A 461 -1.46 9.22 -16.53
C GLN A 461 -2.99 9.34 -16.57
N VAL A 462 -3.56 10.49 -16.23
CA VAL A 462 -5.03 10.69 -16.23
C VAL A 462 -5.60 10.61 -17.64
N ASP A 463 -4.91 11.17 -18.65
CA ASP A 463 -5.29 10.98 -20.06
C ASP A 463 -5.26 9.50 -20.45
N LEU A 464 -4.19 8.79 -20.09
CA LEU A 464 -4.04 7.37 -20.43
C LEU A 464 -5.07 6.47 -19.73
N MET A 465 -5.40 6.79 -18.47
CA MET A 465 -6.42 6.08 -17.69
C MET A 465 -7.82 6.38 -18.22
N GLY A 466 -8.09 7.62 -18.64
CA GLY A 466 -9.39 8.05 -19.13
C GLY A 466 -9.69 7.66 -20.58
N HIS A 467 -8.65 7.43 -21.39
CA HIS A 467 -8.81 7.21 -22.83
C HIS A 467 -9.66 5.98 -23.15
N LYS A 468 -10.61 6.14 -24.08
CA LYS A 468 -11.60 5.14 -24.49
C LYS A 468 -11.02 3.82 -24.97
N ASP A 469 -9.83 3.81 -25.58
CA ASP A 469 -9.18 2.59 -26.05
C ASP A 469 -8.21 1.96 -25.04
N LEU A 470 -8.00 2.60 -23.89
CA LEU A 470 -7.09 2.14 -22.83
C LEU A 470 -7.90 1.79 -21.57
N GLY A 471 -7.86 2.65 -20.53
CA GLY A 471 -8.62 2.40 -19.31
C GLY A 471 -10.13 2.35 -19.56
N GLY A 472 -10.65 3.09 -20.54
CA GLY A 472 -12.06 3.04 -20.95
C GLY A 472 -12.53 1.70 -21.51
N LYS A 473 -11.63 0.79 -21.93
CA LYS A 473 -11.97 -0.57 -22.36
C LYS A 473 -11.52 -1.67 -21.39
N THR A 474 -10.96 -1.29 -20.23
CA THR A 474 -10.37 -2.28 -19.32
C THR A 474 -11.44 -2.92 -18.45
N VAL A 475 -11.67 -4.22 -18.63
CA VAL A 475 -12.66 -5.01 -17.85
C VAL A 475 -12.10 -5.47 -16.50
N LEU A 476 -10.78 -5.67 -16.43
CA LEU A 476 -10.06 -6.15 -15.27
C LEU A 476 -8.69 -5.48 -15.14
N PHE A 477 -8.48 -4.83 -14.00
CA PHE A 477 -7.15 -4.40 -13.55
C PHE A 477 -6.59 -5.48 -12.62
N LEU A 478 -5.46 -6.08 -12.99
CA LEU A 478 -4.82 -7.16 -12.25
C LEU A 478 -3.35 -6.81 -11.96
N VAL A 479 -3.05 -6.24 -10.79
CA VAL A 479 -1.65 -5.94 -10.45
C VAL A 479 -0.96 -7.23 -10.02
N ASP A 480 0.09 -7.61 -10.75
CA ASP A 480 1.00 -8.68 -10.39
C ASP A 480 1.98 -8.21 -9.31
N GLY A 481 1.84 -8.75 -8.12
CA GLY A 481 2.74 -8.54 -7.00
C GLY A 481 3.40 -9.83 -6.55
N LEU A 482 3.63 -10.82 -7.41
CA LEU A 482 4.42 -12.01 -7.04
C LEU A 482 5.85 -11.57 -6.68
N TRP A 483 6.41 -10.71 -7.52
CA TRP A 483 7.80 -10.25 -7.45
C TRP A 483 7.90 -8.72 -7.44
N GLY A 484 7.59 -8.10 -6.31
CA GLY A 484 7.57 -6.64 -6.15
C GLY A 484 8.93 -5.96 -6.36
N GLY A 485 8.95 -4.75 -6.91
CA GLY A 485 10.19 -4.06 -7.32
C GLY A 485 10.41 -2.68 -6.70
N SER A 486 11.68 -2.33 -6.47
CA SER A 486 12.11 -1.01 -5.96
C SER A 486 12.24 0.07 -7.03
N GLU A 487 12.38 -0.32 -8.29
CA GLU A 487 12.51 0.60 -9.41
C GLU A 487 12.10 -0.08 -10.72
N ALA A 488 11.79 0.72 -11.74
CA ALA A 488 11.46 0.24 -13.09
C ALA A 488 12.53 -0.68 -13.70
N ASN A 489 13.80 -0.48 -13.37
CA ASN A 489 14.92 -1.24 -13.92
C ASN A 489 15.65 -2.13 -12.91
N ASP A 490 15.12 -2.28 -11.69
CA ASP A 490 15.72 -3.12 -10.68
C ASP A 490 15.15 -4.55 -10.73
N PRO A 491 15.91 -5.55 -10.26
CA PRO A 491 15.34 -6.85 -9.94
C PRO A 491 14.31 -6.75 -8.81
N PRO A 492 13.45 -7.77 -8.65
CA PRO A 492 12.54 -7.85 -7.51
C PRO A 492 13.27 -7.72 -6.17
N ARG A 493 12.54 -7.22 -5.16
CA ARG A 493 13.01 -7.07 -3.78
C ARG A 493 12.05 -7.77 -2.84
N LYS A 494 12.61 -8.37 -1.80
CA LYS A 494 11.85 -8.83 -0.64
C LYS A 494 11.32 -7.63 0.14
N PHE A 495 10.05 -7.66 0.50
CA PHE A 495 9.41 -6.58 1.24
C PHE A 495 9.58 -6.83 2.75
N ARG A 496 10.00 -5.79 3.48
CA ARG A 496 10.21 -5.85 4.93
C ARG A 496 8.91 -5.78 5.71
N THR A 497 7.91 -5.11 5.14
CA THR A 497 6.65 -4.82 5.79
C THR A 497 5.79 -6.07 6.03
N SER A 498 4.97 -6.03 7.07
CA SER A 498 3.99 -7.09 7.35
C SER A 498 2.90 -7.09 6.27
N PRO A 499 2.52 -8.26 5.72
CA PRO A 499 2.80 -9.61 6.22
C PRO A 499 4.02 -10.32 5.59
N PHE A 500 4.75 -9.67 4.69
CA PHE A 500 5.86 -10.26 3.93
C PHE A 500 7.09 -10.56 4.78
N ASN A 501 7.40 -9.72 5.77
CA ASN A 501 8.42 -9.98 6.80
C ASN A 501 9.82 -10.34 6.25
N ASN A 502 10.32 -9.57 5.30
CA ASN A 502 11.56 -9.83 4.53
C ASN A 502 11.43 -11.05 3.61
N ASP A 503 10.29 -11.19 2.94
CA ASP A 503 10.09 -12.19 1.90
C ASP A 503 9.49 -11.59 0.62
N TRP A 504 9.38 -12.39 -0.42
CA TRP A 504 8.75 -11.99 -1.68
C TRP A 504 7.28 -11.64 -1.46
N THR A 505 6.81 -10.64 -2.21
CA THR A 505 5.47 -10.10 -2.06
C THR A 505 4.40 -11.16 -2.34
N SER A 506 4.64 -12.11 -3.25
CA SER A 506 3.81 -13.31 -3.42
C SER A 506 2.29 -13.02 -3.48
N SER A 507 1.94 -11.97 -4.22
CA SER A 507 0.63 -11.34 -4.18
C SER A 507 0.02 -11.13 -5.56
N VAL A 508 -1.31 -11.13 -5.64
CA VAL A 508 -2.08 -10.69 -6.80
C VAL A 508 -3.18 -9.74 -6.32
N PHE A 509 -3.36 -8.61 -7.01
CA PHE A 509 -4.43 -7.65 -6.72
C PHE A 509 -5.38 -7.54 -7.90
N ALA A 510 -6.69 -7.53 -7.66
CA ALA A 510 -7.71 -7.44 -8.73
C ALA A 510 -8.80 -6.41 -8.41
N SER A 511 -9.23 -5.66 -9.42
CA SER A 511 -10.28 -4.65 -9.31
C SER A 511 -10.93 -4.34 -10.67
N GLN A 512 -12.15 -3.78 -10.64
CA GLN A 512 -12.77 -3.06 -11.77
C GLN A 512 -12.80 -1.54 -11.56
N ASP A 513 -12.27 -1.07 -10.42
CA ASP A 513 -12.08 0.33 -10.07
C ASP A 513 -10.59 0.67 -10.18
N GLN A 514 -10.24 1.50 -11.15
CA GLN A 514 -8.86 1.82 -11.49
C GLN A 514 -8.19 2.69 -10.43
N ALA A 515 -8.90 3.71 -9.92
CA ALA A 515 -8.36 4.58 -8.90
C ALA A 515 -8.17 3.81 -7.58
N ALA A 516 -9.11 2.92 -7.22
CA ALA A 516 -9.03 2.15 -5.98
C ALA A 516 -7.83 1.19 -5.96
N ILE A 517 -7.61 0.42 -7.04
CA ILE A 517 -6.47 -0.51 -7.08
C ILE A 517 -5.14 0.25 -7.13
N GLU A 518 -5.09 1.40 -7.80
CA GLU A 518 -3.89 2.22 -7.85
C GLU A 518 -3.58 2.83 -6.48
N SER A 519 -4.61 3.28 -5.74
CA SER A 519 -4.51 3.71 -4.33
C SER A 519 -3.99 2.61 -3.42
N VAL A 520 -4.56 1.40 -3.48
CA VAL A 520 -4.15 0.27 -2.64
C VAL A 520 -2.69 -0.10 -2.91
N CYS A 521 -2.31 -0.31 -4.17
CA CYS A 521 -0.95 -0.68 -4.51
C CYS A 521 0.05 0.47 -4.21
N PHE A 522 -0.36 1.72 -4.32
CA PHE A 522 0.44 2.87 -3.89
C PHE A 522 0.71 2.82 -2.37
N ASP A 523 -0.29 2.54 -1.55
CA ASP A 523 -0.14 2.46 -0.09
C ASP A 523 0.88 1.38 0.34
N PHE A 524 0.87 0.21 -0.33
CA PHE A 524 1.89 -0.83 -0.14
C PHE A 524 3.29 -0.33 -0.47
N LEU A 525 3.48 0.29 -1.64
CA LEU A 525 4.78 0.77 -2.09
C LEU A 525 5.31 1.93 -1.23
N LYS A 526 4.45 2.89 -0.88
CA LYS A 526 4.80 4.01 0.01
C LYS A 526 5.15 3.51 1.42
N THR A 527 4.49 2.47 1.91
CA THR A 527 4.81 1.92 3.23
C THR A 527 6.12 1.13 3.23
N GLU A 528 6.39 0.38 2.16
CA GLU A 528 7.62 -0.41 2.05
C GLU A 528 8.86 0.48 1.92
N TYR A 529 8.78 1.53 1.11
CA TYR A 529 9.94 2.35 0.77
C TYR A 529 9.93 3.68 1.54
N THR A 530 10.57 3.70 2.71
CA THR A 530 10.73 4.86 3.59
C THR A 530 12.17 5.40 3.58
N SER A 531 12.46 6.40 4.41
CA SER A 531 13.84 6.90 4.62
C SER A 531 14.81 5.81 5.12
N ASP A 532 14.30 4.78 5.79
CA ASP A 532 15.11 3.68 6.33
C ASP A 532 15.22 2.52 5.32
N ASN A 533 14.50 2.65 4.20
CA ASN A 533 14.54 1.79 3.03
C ASN A 533 14.67 2.66 1.76
N VAL A 534 15.74 3.48 1.73
CA VAL A 534 15.95 4.56 0.74
C VAL A 534 15.87 4.06 -0.71
N TRP A 535 16.30 2.81 -0.95
CA TRP A 535 16.31 2.14 -2.24
C TRP A 535 14.87 1.88 -2.72
N GLY A 536 14.30 2.85 -3.42
CA GLY A 536 12.92 2.81 -3.91
C GLY A 536 11.97 3.81 -3.25
N SER A 537 12.46 4.75 -2.44
CA SER A 537 11.67 5.79 -1.74
C SER A 537 10.94 6.80 -2.65
N TYR A 538 10.85 6.52 -3.95
CA TYR A 538 10.16 7.34 -4.95
C TYR A 538 8.66 7.57 -4.67
N PRO A 539 7.89 6.62 -4.09
CA PRO A 539 6.50 6.89 -3.69
C PRO A 539 6.38 7.93 -2.56
N GLN A 540 7.47 8.29 -1.87
CA GLN A 540 7.48 9.33 -0.84
C GLN A 540 7.53 10.75 -1.41
N VAL A 541 7.87 10.89 -2.70
CA VAL A 541 7.95 12.20 -3.35
C VAL A 541 6.55 12.83 -3.34
N PRO A 542 6.39 14.08 -2.84
CA PRO A 542 5.09 14.73 -2.80
C PRO A 542 4.40 14.72 -4.17
N GLY A 543 3.11 14.36 -4.21
CA GLY A 543 2.33 14.27 -5.44
C GLY A 543 2.54 13.00 -6.27
N ALA A 544 3.20 11.96 -5.74
CA ALA A 544 3.32 10.66 -6.41
C ALA A 544 1.97 9.96 -6.64
N ASP A 545 0.93 10.35 -5.91
CA ASP A 545 -0.48 9.92 -5.99
C ASP A 545 -1.38 10.96 -6.67
N ASP A 546 -0.85 12.10 -7.12
CA ASP A 546 -1.62 13.22 -7.69
C ASP A 546 -2.45 12.81 -8.91
N HIS A 547 -1.95 11.86 -9.72
CA HIS A 547 -2.71 11.31 -10.85
C HIS A 547 -3.91 10.47 -10.40
N ILE A 548 -3.83 9.81 -9.24
CA ILE A 548 -4.93 9.00 -8.69
C ILE A 548 -6.05 9.92 -8.21
N LEU A 549 -5.70 11.02 -7.54
CA LEU A 549 -6.66 12.05 -7.11
C LEU A 549 -7.38 12.70 -8.28
N GLN A 550 -6.61 13.10 -9.30
CA GLN A 550 -7.15 13.73 -10.51
C GLN A 550 -8.01 12.77 -11.34
N ALA A 551 -7.65 11.48 -11.38
CA ALA A 551 -8.47 10.44 -12.00
C ALA A 551 -9.78 10.19 -11.24
N ALA A 552 -9.78 10.35 -9.92
CA ALA A 552 -10.95 10.11 -9.08
C ALA A 552 -11.96 11.28 -9.14
N ASP A 553 -11.50 12.54 -9.10
CA ASP A 553 -12.40 13.70 -9.06
C ASP A 553 -11.79 14.93 -9.77
N SER A 554 -12.62 15.57 -10.62
CA SER A 554 -12.23 16.73 -11.41
C SER A 554 -11.99 17.99 -10.60
N THR A 555 -12.42 18.06 -9.33
CA THR A 555 -12.07 19.19 -8.46
C THR A 555 -10.58 19.30 -8.16
N TYR A 556 -9.82 18.23 -8.39
CA TYR A 556 -8.37 18.19 -8.19
C TYR A 556 -7.58 18.46 -9.47
N TRP A 557 -8.26 18.72 -10.59
CA TRP A 557 -7.58 19.05 -11.84
C TRP A 557 -6.80 20.37 -11.73
N PRO A 558 -5.66 20.48 -12.43
CA PRO A 558 -4.92 21.73 -12.49
C PRO A 558 -5.79 22.87 -13.01
N ALA A 559 -5.62 24.08 -12.48
CA ALA A 559 -6.39 25.23 -12.92
C ALA A 559 -6.21 25.47 -14.44
N GLY A 560 -7.33 25.58 -15.16
CA GLY A 560 -7.34 25.77 -16.61
C GLY A 560 -7.10 24.50 -17.43
N PHE A 561 -6.92 23.34 -16.79
CA PHE A 561 -6.85 22.05 -17.49
C PHE A 561 -8.18 21.32 -17.45
N ARG A 562 -8.43 20.58 -18.52
CA ARG A 562 -9.58 19.70 -18.68
C ARG A 562 -9.09 18.43 -19.35
N TYR A 563 -9.16 17.30 -18.66
CA TYR A 563 -8.77 16.02 -19.25
C TYR A 563 -9.84 15.60 -20.26
N ASP A 564 -9.46 15.51 -21.52
CA ASP A 564 -10.26 15.18 -22.71
C ASP A 564 -9.31 14.53 -23.74
N PRO A 565 -8.88 13.27 -23.49
CA PRO A 565 -7.89 12.59 -24.31
C PRO A 565 -8.39 12.21 -25.71
N GLU A 566 -9.68 12.37 -25.98
CA GLU A 566 -10.35 12.16 -27.27
C GLU A 566 -10.46 13.44 -28.12
N ASP A 567 -10.27 14.62 -27.51
CA ASP A 567 -10.49 15.94 -28.12
C ASP A 567 -11.89 16.12 -28.72
N ASP A 568 -12.90 15.49 -28.11
CA ASP A 568 -14.29 15.51 -28.59
C ASP A 568 -15.18 16.50 -27.81
N GLY A 569 -14.61 17.17 -26.80
CA GLY A 569 -15.32 18.09 -25.94
C GLY A 569 -15.97 17.42 -24.74
N THR A 570 -15.82 16.11 -24.53
CA THR A 570 -16.31 15.37 -23.36
C THR A 570 -15.18 15.15 -22.37
N PRO A 571 -15.27 15.70 -21.15
CA PRO A 571 -14.20 15.51 -20.18
C PRO A 571 -14.25 14.09 -19.61
N VAL A 572 -13.09 13.59 -19.21
CA VAL A 572 -12.99 12.35 -18.44
C VAL A 572 -13.83 12.46 -17.17
N GLY A 573 -14.75 11.51 -16.98
CA GLY A 573 -15.51 11.38 -15.72
C GLY A 573 -14.67 10.76 -14.61
N SER A 574 -15.24 10.59 -13.41
CA SER A 574 -14.57 9.86 -12.33
C SER A 574 -14.16 8.46 -12.81
N LEU A 575 -12.90 8.10 -12.63
CA LEU A 575 -12.34 6.78 -13.00
C LEU A 575 -12.39 5.76 -11.86
N GLY A 576 -12.93 6.15 -10.71
CA GLY A 576 -12.94 5.33 -9.51
C GLY A 576 -12.88 6.16 -8.24
N VAL A 577 -12.66 5.49 -7.12
CA VAL A 577 -12.45 6.15 -5.81
C VAL A 577 -10.99 6.12 -5.39
N CYS A 578 -10.45 7.28 -5.02
CA CYS A 578 -9.15 7.41 -4.38
C CYS A 578 -9.34 7.50 -2.87
N GLU A 579 -8.63 6.67 -2.11
CA GLU A 579 -8.60 6.69 -0.65
C GLU A 579 -7.26 6.11 -0.18
N HIS A 580 -6.80 6.50 1.01
CA HIS A 580 -5.68 5.87 1.69
C HIS A 580 -6.13 5.18 2.97
N TRP A 581 -5.53 4.05 3.31
CA TRP A 581 -5.91 3.27 4.48
C TRP A 581 -5.71 4.02 5.79
N ASN A 582 -6.29 3.50 6.86
CA ASN A 582 -6.15 4.04 8.21
C ASN A 582 -4.71 4.01 8.74
N ASN A 583 -4.00 2.90 8.52
CA ASN A 583 -2.61 2.67 8.87
C ASN A 583 -2.08 1.38 8.20
N PRO A 584 -0.74 1.24 8.04
CA PRO A 584 -0.16 0.08 7.35
C PRO A 584 -0.27 -1.26 8.08
N LEU A 585 -0.63 -1.29 9.37
CA LEU A 585 -0.80 -2.54 10.12
C LEU A 585 -2.19 -3.15 9.83
N GLU A 586 -3.23 -2.33 9.93
CA GLU A 586 -4.62 -2.76 9.77
C GLU A 586 -5.09 -2.72 8.32
N LYS A 587 -4.53 -1.81 7.50
CA LYS A 587 -4.84 -1.64 6.07
C LYS A 587 -6.34 -1.53 5.79
N GLN A 588 -7.08 -0.82 6.66
CA GLN A 588 -8.53 -0.69 6.55
C GLN A 588 -8.90 0.62 5.84
N TYR A 589 -9.81 0.50 4.87
CA TYR A 589 -10.44 1.62 4.17
C TYR A 589 -11.86 1.85 4.69
N THR A 590 -12.51 2.92 4.24
CA THR A 590 -13.82 3.36 4.75
C THR A 590 -14.92 2.31 4.60
N ARG A 591 -14.92 1.50 3.54
CA ARG A 591 -15.88 0.39 3.43
C ARG A 591 -15.56 -0.75 4.37
N ASN A 592 -14.27 -1.05 4.58
CA ASN A 592 -13.88 -2.05 5.59
C ASN A 592 -14.32 -1.63 7.00
N LEU A 593 -14.27 -0.33 7.31
CA LEU A 593 -14.66 0.25 8.59
C LEU A 593 -16.18 0.50 8.71
N GLY A 594 -16.95 0.38 7.63
CA GLY A 594 -18.37 0.74 7.60
C GLY A 594 -18.64 2.24 7.77
N THR A 595 -17.65 3.09 7.53
CA THR A 595 -17.73 4.55 7.75
C THR A 595 -17.97 5.35 6.47
N GLY A 596 -17.92 4.73 5.30
CA GLY A 596 -18.09 5.40 4.02
C GLY A 596 -18.16 4.43 2.84
N SER A 597 -18.32 4.99 1.65
CA SER A 597 -18.47 4.25 0.39
C SER A 597 -17.16 4.17 -0.41
N GLY A 598 -15.99 4.37 0.21
CA GLY A 598 -14.71 4.40 -0.48
C GLY A 598 -14.18 3.03 -0.88
N ILE A 599 -12.96 2.70 -0.51
CA ILE A 599 -12.32 1.44 -0.88
C ILE A 599 -12.76 0.31 0.06
N GLU A 600 -12.93 -0.91 -0.47
CA GLU A 600 -13.01 -2.17 0.27
C GLU A 600 -11.82 -3.04 -0.12
N LEU A 601 -10.85 -3.21 0.77
CA LEU A 601 -9.77 -4.17 0.58
C LEU A 601 -10.20 -5.57 1.10
N VAL A 602 -10.25 -6.57 0.21
CA VAL A 602 -10.57 -7.96 0.55
C VAL A 602 -9.29 -8.78 0.55
N LEU A 603 -8.77 -9.12 1.74
CA LEU A 603 -7.60 -9.98 1.88
C LEU A 603 -8.00 -11.46 1.86
N ILE A 604 -7.39 -12.23 0.96
CA ILE A 604 -7.39 -13.69 0.94
C ILE A 604 -5.99 -14.17 1.33
N ASN A 605 -5.87 -14.66 2.56
CA ASN A 605 -4.62 -15.21 3.07
C ASN A 605 -4.63 -16.74 3.00
N LYS A 606 -3.78 -17.33 2.16
CA LYS A 606 -3.73 -18.78 1.91
C LYS A 606 -2.78 -19.55 2.83
N THR A 607 -2.08 -18.89 3.76
CA THR A 607 -1.36 -19.58 4.86
C THR A 607 -2.30 -20.29 5.85
N VAL A 608 -3.62 -20.22 5.65
CA VAL A 608 -4.62 -20.91 6.47
C VAL A 608 -5.45 -21.87 5.60
N THR A 609 -4.81 -22.91 5.09
CA THR A 609 -5.51 -24.13 4.67
C THR A 609 -4.65 -25.36 5.02
N ALA A 610 -5.31 -26.43 5.46
CA ALA A 610 -4.75 -27.51 6.26
C ALA A 610 -3.57 -28.29 5.62
N MET A 611 -2.66 -28.72 6.51
CA MET A 611 -1.54 -29.66 6.38
C MET A 611 -1.48 -30.58 5.15
N HIS A 612 -0.35 -30.52 4.43
CA HIS A 612 0.46 -31.71 4.14
C HIS A 612 1.93 -31.34 3.87
N GLY A 613 2.84 -31.95 4.63
CA GLY A 613 4.24 -32.19 4.24
C GLY A 613 5.23 -31.01 4.25
N GLU A 614 6.05 -30.97 5.29
CA GLU A 614 7.48 -30.56 5.33
C GLU A 614 7.89 -29.16 4.83
N ASP A 615 8.10 -28.23 5.76
CA ASP A 615 9.46 -27.90 6.23
C ASP A 615 9.38 -27.01 7.50
N VAL A 616 9.91 -27.53 8.61
CA VAL A 616 9.82 -26.91 9.94
C VAL A 616 11.12 -26.16 10.21
N THR A 617 11.05 -24.84 10.28
CA THR A 617 12.11 -24.07 10.95
C THR A 617 12.02 -24.32 12.46
N PRO A 618 13.12 -24.74 13.13
CA PRO A 618 13.08 -25.04 14.55
C PRO A 618 12.82 -23.77 15.37
N ALA A 619 11.73 -23.76 16.15
CA ALA A 619 11.45 -22.67 17.07
C ALA A 619 12.48 -22.65 18.21
N ARG A 620 12.93 -21.46 18.61
CA ARG A 620 13.92 -21.27 19.70
C ARG A 620 13.30 -21.29 21.11
N SER A 621 11.97 -21.27 21.22
CA SER A 621 11.24 -21.27 22.50
C SER A 621 9.84 -21.88 22.37
N PHE A 622 9.34 -22.52 23.44
CA PHE A 622 7.94 -22.92 23.54
C PHE A 622 7.08 -21.71 23.95
N ALA A 623 6.11 -21.32 23.13
CA ALA A 623 5.34 -20.10 23.38
C ALA A 623 3.88 -20.22 22.90
N LEU A 624 2.95 -19.60 23.63
CA LEU A 624 1.59 -19.34 23.18
C LEU A 624 1.44 -17.82 23.05
N LEU A 625 1.27 -17.34 21.83
CA LEU A 625 1.19 -15.91 21.53
C LEU A 625 -0.22 -15.39 21.80
N GLN A 626 -0.34 -14.08 21.96
CA GLN A 626 -1.62 -13.41 22.04
C GLN A 626 -2.34 -13.50 20.69
N ASN A 627 -3.62 -13.86 20.71
CA ASN A 627 -4.41 -13.96 19.50
C ASN A 627 -4.55 -12.58 18.83
N TYR A 628 -4.58 -12.53 17.51
CA TYR A 628 -4.73 -11.29 16.76
C TYR A 628 -5.75 -11.45 15.61
N PRO A 629 -6.71 -10.51 15.46
CA PRO A 629 -6.97 -9.36 16.34
C PRO A 629 -7.49 -9.76 17.74
N ASN A 630 -7.41 -8.85 18.72
CA ASN A 630 -8.02 -8.98 20.05
C ASN A 630 -8.28 -7.58 20.68
N PRO A 631 -9.54 -7.10 20.80
CA PRO A 631 -10.78 -7.83 20.48
C PRO A 631 -10.92 -8.21 19.01
N PHE A 632 -11.67 -9.27 18.71
CA PHE A 632 -11.89 -9.77 17.34
C PHE A 632 -13.37 -9.84 17.00
N ASN A 633 -13.69 -9.75 15.69
CA ASN A 633 -15.05 -9.87 15.15
C ASN A 633 -15.05 -10.47 13.72
N PRO A 634 -15.61 -11.67 13.48
CA PRO A 634 -15.73 -12.79 14.39
C PRO A 634 -14.47 -13.68 14.39
N THR A 635 -13.42 -13.34 13.63
CA THR A 635 -12.26 -14.22 13.40
C THR A 635 -10.99 -13.70 14.03
N THR A 636 -10.21 -14.59 14.66
CA THR A 636 -8.88 -14.32 15.23
C THR A 636 -7.92 -15.46 14.94
N ALA A 637 -6.63 -15.17 14.84
CA ALA A 637 -5.58 -16.16 14.71
C ALA A 637 -4.87 -16.38 16.06
N ILE A 638 -4.67 -17.63 16.43
CA ILE A 638 -3.94 -18.07 17.62
C ILE A 638 -2.61 -18.69 17.15
N SER A 639 -1.49 -18.05 17.48
CA SER A 639 -0.16 -18.54 17.12
C SER A 639 0.53 -19.21 18.31
N TYR A 640 1.20 -20.33 18.09
CA TYR A 640 2.00 -21.03 19.11
C TYR A 640 3.27 -21.64 18.52
N GLN A 641 4.28 -21.82 19.37
CA GLN A 641 5.58 -22.36 19.02
C GLN A 641 5.86 -23.63 19.81
N LEU A 642 6.26 -24.69 19.11
CA LEU A 642 6.63 -25.98 19.69
C LEU A 642 8.15 -26.20 19.57
N LEU A 643 8.77 -26.64 20.65
CA LEU A 643 10.20 -27.01 20.64
C LEU A 643 10.39 -28.43 20.11
N ALA A 644 11.53 -28.66 19.45
CA ALA A 644 11.99 -30.03 19.23
C ALA A 644 12.42 -30.64 20.59
N PRO A 645 12.07 -31.90 20.89
CA PRO A 645 12.61 -32.64 22.01
C PRO A 645 14.14 -32.66 21.96
N SER A 646 14.77 -32.50 23.11
CA SER A 646 16.23 -32.47 23.25
C SER A 646 16.85 -33.78 22.72
N GLY A 647 17.64 -33.69 21.65
CA GLY A 647 18.47 -34.81 21.16
C GLY A 647 18.03 -35.51 19.86
N ALA A 648 17.05 -34.99 19.12
CA ALA A 648 16.64 -35.54 17.82
C ALA A 648 16.85 -34.53 16.68
N GLU A 649 17.79 -34.82 15.77
CA GLU A 649 17.88 -34.19 14.46
C GLU A 649 16.88 -34.87 13.51
N GLY A 650 15.96 -34.08 12.93
CA GLY A 650 14.91 -34.55 12.01
C GLY A 650 13.54 -34.71 12.65
N SER A 651 12.53 -34.00 12.08
CA SER A 651 11.08 -34.10 12.31
C SER A 651 10.63 -34.70 13.65
N SER A 652 10.71 -33.90 14.71
CA SER A 652 10.13 -34.25 16.00
C SER A 652 8.70 -33.72 16.13
N VAL A 653 7.74 -34.63 16.22
CA VAL A 653 6.32 -34.35 16.42
C VAL A 653 5.95 -34.48 17.91
N SER A 654 5.08 -33.61 18.41
CA SER A 654 4.60 -33.62 19.81
C SER A 654 3.08 -33.64 19.88
N PRO A 655 2.47 -34.35 20.85
CA PRO A 655 1.03 -34.27 21.10
C PRO A 655 0.65 -32.85 21.52
N VAL A 656 -0.36 -32.27 20.88
CA VAL A 656 -0.87 -30.94 21.17
C VAL A 656 -2.39 -30.95 21.22
N LYS A 657 -2.94 -30.31 22.25
CA LYS A 657 -4.35 -29.97 22.34
C LYS A 657 -4.52 -28.46 22.53
N LEU A 658 -5.16 -27.79 21.59
CA LEU A 658 -5.53 -26.37 21.68
C LEU A 658 -7.05 -26.24 21.81
N THR A 659 -7.52 -25.77 22.96
CA THR A 659 -8.94 -25.71 23.29
C THR A 659 -9.35 -24.30 23.72
N VAL A 660 -10.51 -23.85 23.25
CA VAL A 660 -11.17 -22.60 23.65
C VAL A 660 -12.19 -22.87 24.75
N TYR A 661 -12.21 -22.00 25.75
CA TYR A 661 -13.09 -22.04 26.92
C TYR A 661 -13.82 -20.70 27.08
N ASP A 662 -15.02 -20.75 27.63
CA ASP A 662 -15.75 -19.55 28.05
C ASP A 662 -15.21 -18.99 29.38
N ASN A 663 -15.81 -17.91 29.86
CA ASN A 663 -15.45 -17.27 31.13
C ASN A 663 -15.78 -18.11 32.38
N LEU A 664 -16.56 -19.18 32.25
CA LEU A 664 -16.87 -20.14 33.31
C LEU A 664 -15.94 -21.37 33.26
N GLY A 665 -15.03 -21.42 32.30
CA GLY A 665 -14.10 -22.54 32.11
C GLY A 665 -14.73 -23.73 31.39
N LYS A 666 -15.89 -23.57 30.76
CA LYS A 666 -16.52 -24.61 29.94
C LYS A 666 -15.87 -24.63 28.55
N GLU A 667 -15.56 -25.83 28.06
CA GLU A 667 -15.04 -26.02 26.71
C GLU A 667 -16.07 -25.57 25.65
N VAL A 668 -15.63 -24.71 24.75
CA VAL A 668 -16.40 -24.15 23.63
C VAL A 668 -16.12 -24.93 22.35
N VAL A 669 -14.83 -25.08 22.02
CA VAL A 669 -14.35 -25.83 20.85
C VAL A 669 -12.89 -26.23 21.04
N THR A 670 -12.52 -27.42 20.56
CA THR A 670 -11.11 -27.81 20.41
C THR A 670 -10.67 -27.57 18.98
N LEU A 671 -9.68 -26.69 18.80
CA LEU A 671 -9.18 -26.24 17.49
C LEU A 671 -8.08 -27.15 16.94
N VAL A 672 -7.30 -27.77 17.83
CA VAL A 672 -6.26 -28.76 17.50
C VAL A 672 -6.32 -29.89 18.52
N ASN A 673 -6.30 -31.13 18.05
CA ASN A 673 -6.18 -32.31 18.89
C ASN A 673 -5.44 -33.41 18.11
N GLY A 674 -4.11 -33.48 18.27
CA GLY A 674 -3.30 -34.43 17.52
C GLY A 674 -1.82 -34.17 17.69
N THR A 675 -1.00 -34.85 16.89
CA THR A 675 0.45 -34.70 16.92
C THR A 675 0.89 -33.65 15.90
N VAL A 676 1.62 -32.64 16.35
CA VAL A 676 2.05 -31.48 15.54
C VAL A 676 3.58 -31.42 15.56
N ALA A 677 4.21 -31.15 14.42
CA ALA A 677 5.67 -31.01 14.33
C ALA A 677 6.18 -29.83 15.17
N ALA A 678 7.45 -29.83 15.56
CA ALA A 678 8.08 -28.64 16.14
C ALA A 678 7.90 -27.41 15.22
N GLY A 679 8.20 -26.19 15.70
CA GLY A 679 8.08 -24.96 14.89
C GLY A 679 6.88 -24.08 15.23
N THR A 680 6.63 -23.09 14.39
CA THR A 680 5.56 -22.09 14.59
C THR A 680 4.29 -22.52 13.88
N HIS A 681 3.18 -22.50 14.60
CA HIS A 681 1.85 -22.92 14.14
C HIS A 681 0.86 -21.79 14.36
N VAL A 682 -0.10 -21.64 13.44
CA VAL A 682 -1.16 -20.64 13.52
C VAL A 682 -2.50 -21.31 13.26
N VAL A 683 -3.47 -21.07 14.13
CA VAL A 683 -4.81 -21.67 14.05
C VAL A 683 -5.87 -20.58 14.17
N SER A 684 -6.83 -20.58 13.26
CA SER A 684 -7.91 -19.59 13.24
C SER A 684 -9.11 -20.04 14.07
N TRP A 685 -9.75 -19.11 14.78
CA TRP A 685 -11.06 -19.31 15.39
C TRP A 685 -12.03 -18.23 14.95
N ASN A 686 -13.22 -18.64 14.50
CA ASN A 686 -14.26 -17.79 13.89
C ASN A 686 -15.45 -17.49 14.83
N GLY A 687 -15.25 -17.66 16.15
CA GLY A 687 -16.29 -17.41 17.15
C GLY A 687 -17.42 -18.45 17.15
N GLN A 688 -17.20 -19.68 16.65
CA GLN A 688 -18.19 -20.76 16.70
C GLN A 688 -17.84 -21.82 17.77
N ASP A 689 -18.86 -22.44 18.35
CA ASP A 689 -18.73 -23.63 19.20
C ASP A 689 -18.53 -24.92 18.35
N ALA A 690 -18.33 -26.06 19.02
CA ALA A 690 -18.14 -27.35 18.35
C ALA A 690 -19.31 -27.82 17.45
N ARG A 691 -20.47 -27.16 17.51
CA ARG A 691 -21.65 -27.44 16.67
C ARG A 691 -21.80 -26.44 15.51
N GLY A 692 -20.82 -25.55 15.32
CA GLY A 692 -20.85 -24.49 14.31
C GLY A 692 -21.73 -23.29 14.70
N ILE A 693 -22.19 -23.22 15.95
CA ILE A 693 -23.07 -22.14 16.41
C ILE A 693 -22.23 -20.98 16.94
N GLN A 694 -22.54 -19.76 16.50
CA GLN A 694 -21.88 -18.53 16.95
C GLN A 694 -22.03 -18.30 18.46
N VAL A 695 -20.91 -18.13 19.16
CA VAL A 695 -20.89 -17.85 20.60
C VAL A 695 -21.10 -16.34 20.88
N PRO A 696 -21.65 -15.93 22.04
CA PRO A 696 -21.93 -14.52 22.33
C PRO A 696 -20.66 -13.66 22.45
N SER A 697 -20.76 -12.34 22.27
CA SER A 697 -19.66 -11.42 22.59
C SER A 697 -19.26 -11.57 24.05
N GLY A 698 -17.96 -11.56 24.34
CA GLY A 698 -17.48 -11.83 25.68
C GLY A 698 -16.00 -12.19 25.73
N VAL A 699 -15.55 -12.50 26.95
CA VAL A 699 -14.19 -12.96 27.22
C VAL A 699 -14.14 -14.47 27.06
N TYR A 700 -13.17 -14.94 26.28
CA TYR A 700 -12.84 -16.35 26.11
C TYR A 700 -11.39 -16.58 26.46
N TYR A 701 -11.06 -17.83 26.76
CA TYR A 701 -9.70 -18.27 27.03
C TYR A 701 -9.34 -19.36 26.06
N TYR A 702 -8.09 -19.42 25.64
CA TYR A 702 -7.59 -20.56 24.87
C TYR A 702 -6.39 -21.14 25.58
N ARG A 703 -6.31 -22.47 25.61
CA ARG A 703 -5.28 -23.24 26.30
C ARG A 703 -4.61 -24.20 25.34
N LEU A 704 -3.28 -24.10 25.27
CA LEU A 704 -2.40 -25.04 24.59
C LEU A 704 -1.85 -26.02 25.62
N VAL A 705 -2.05 -27.32 25.41
CA VAL A 705 -1.56 -28.40 26.25
C VAL A 705 -0.65 -29.31 25.44
N THR A 706 0.52 -29.61 25.99
CA THR A 706 1.46 -30.65 25.52
C THR A 706 1.75 -31.63 26.68
N PRO A 707 2.48 -32.74 26.47
CA PRO A 707 2.82 -33.66 27.56
C PRO A 707 3.59 -33.01 28.72
N THR A 708 4.32 -31.93 28.46
CA THR A 708 5.23 -31.30 29.42
C THR A 708 4.77 -29.92 29.89
N THR A 709 3.93 -29.21 29.13
CA THR A 709 3.57 -27.82 29.42
C THR A 709 2.11 -27.52 29.08
N SER A 710 1.49 -26.61 29.85
CA SER A 710 0.20 -26.01 29.52
C SER A 710 0.28 -24.49 29.60
N LEU A 711 -0.08 -23.78 28.52
CA LEU A 711 -0.15 -22.32 28.45
C LEU A 711 -1.58 -21.88 28.16
N SER A 712 -1.98 -20.71 28.68
CA SER A 712 -3.31 -20.14 28.41
C SER A 712 -3.22 -18.64 28.20
N ASN A 713 -4.02 -18.11 27.27
CA ASN A 713 -4.17 -16.69 27.02
C ASN A 713 -5.65 -16.32 26.91
N ARG A 714 -5.94 -15.01 26.97
CA ARG A 714 -7.30 -14.45 26.99
C ARG A 714 -7.59 -13.70 25.70
N MET A 715 -8.77 -13.94 25.14
CA MET A 715 -9.31 -13.25 23.97
C MET A 715 -10.67 -12.61 24.21
N ILE A 716 -10.99 -11.55 23.47
CA ILE A 716 -12.24 -10.80 23.59
C ILE A 716 -12.96 -10.85 22.24
N LEU A 717 -14.11 -11.51 22.18
CA LEU A 717 -15.01 -11.48 21.02
C LEU A 717 -15.95 -10.28 21.17
N GLN A 718 -15.98 -9.40 20.17
CA GLN A 718 -16.88 -8.26 20.11
C GLN A 718 -17.68 -8.37 18.82
N LYS A 719 -19.02 -8.42 18.90
CA LYS A 719 -19.89 -8.47 17.72
C LYS A 719 -20.35 -7.09 17.33
#